data_AF-A0A7W1KWV5-F1
#
_entry.id   AF-A0A7W1KWV5-F1
#
_cell.length_a   1.000
_cell.length_b   1.000
_cell.length_c   1.000
_cell.angle_alpha   90.00
_cell.angle_beta   90.00
_cell.angle_gamma   90.00
#
_symmetry.space_group_name_H-M   'P 1'
#
loop_
_entity.id
_entity.type
_entity.pdbx_description
1 polymer ?
#
loop_
_entity_poly.entity_id
_entity_poly.type
_entity_poly.pdbx_seq_one_letter_code
_entity_poly.pdbx_strand_id
1 'polypeptide(L)'
;PVYNSPVDLNFGESLKKVPLRVHLSTQRDETSELCHWHIPEAHYLESWGDTRAQDGTATIIQPLIAPLYGGRTAHELLAVFSTQTDRNAYEILRAYWQGQMKSGGGQTAGTASQASTAGAATGAGGGAAATITAAPANQNSNTSGAGAPTAATASTSTDFEKLWRKAVHDGIVANTTLPPKTVSLKTDWANQLSTAPPAPAATPDSDELEIVFRTDPTIYDGRFANNGWLQELPKPLTKITWDNALILSPTTANKFALKNNIGVKGGDVLVSTANLSYQGRTLTAVPVWVLPGQPDNVATVHLGYGRRLAGRVGNGKGFNAYSIRTSDAPWANRGVRLSNTGEHYALATTQLHFSMENRDIVRSGTLADYLKESTAEGEHPRDTEDKPGQDESMYPPYDYSKDAAWGMAIDTTSCVGCNACVIACQSENNIPVVGQEQVMRSREMHWLRIDTYFKGTPDHLEGVEFMPLPCMHCENAPCEPVCPVHATVHDAEGLNVMVYNRCVGTRYCSNNCPYKVRHFNFFLYQDWTTPTYQLMRNPEVSVRSRGVMEKCTYCVQRIQLAKIESEKEGRPIADGEVVTACQAVCPTEAIVFGNVNDPKSRVAQLKSGKRNYGLLADLNTQPRTTYLSSLRNPNEEITGKAQKEDHARS
;
A
#
# COMPACT_ATOMS: atom_id res chain seq x y z
N PRO A 1 -5.12 13.40 -19.95
CA PRO A 1 -4.52 13.03 -21.25
C PRO A 1 -3.41 13.99 -21.72
N VAL A 2 -3.61 15.31 -21.61
CA VAL A 2 -2.58 16.28 -22.02
C VAL A 2 -1.25 16.08 -21.28
N TYR A 3 -1.31 15.68 -20.02
CA TYR A 3 -0.13 15.38 -19.19
C TYR A 3 0.47 13.99 -19.43
N ASN A 4 -0.36 12.94 -19.56
CA ASN A 4 0.09 11.54 -19.45
C ASN A 4 0.12 10.77 -20.78
N SER A 5 -0.39 11.32 -21.88
CA SER A 5 -0.27 10.68 -23.20
C SER A 5 1.20 10.59 -23.63
N PRO A 6 1.61 9.53 -24.35
CA PRO A 6 2.91 9.48 -25.00
C PRO A 6 3.16 10.72 -25.86
N VAL A 7 4.38 11.23 -25.81
CA VAL A 7 4.74 12.55 -26.36
C VAL A 7 4.65 12.58 -27.90
N ASP A 8 4.93 11.47 -28.56
CA ASP A 8 4.85 11.30 -30.01
C ASP A 8 3.43 11.44 -30.57
N LEU A 9 2.39 11.23 -29.74
CA LEU A 9 1.00 11.43 -30.13
C LEU A 9 0.58 12.91 -30.19
N ASN A 10 1.40 13.82 -29.65
CA ASN A 10 1.12 15.27 -29.62
C ASN A 10 -0.33 15.61 -29.20
N PHE A 11 -0.84 14.90 -28.17
CA PHE A 11 -2.26 14.91 -27.83
C PHE A 11 -2.80 16.32 -27.55
N GLY A 12 -2.04 17.18 -26.89
CA GLY A 12 -2.44 18.56 -26.60
C GLY A 12 -2.72 19.40 -27.85
N GLU A 13 -1.89 19.27 -28.89
CA GLU A 13 -2.09 19.97 -30.17
C GLU A 13 -3.25 19.37 -30.97
N SER A 14 -3.40 18.05 -30.95
CA SER A 14 -4.53 17.37 -31.56
C SER A 14 -5.85 17.75 -30.89
N LEU A 15 -5.88 17.85 -29.56
CA LEU A 15 -7.05 18.25 -28.79
C LEU A 15 -7.53 19.65 -29.19
N LYS A 16 -6.62 20.60 -29.43
CA LYS A 16 -6.97 21.99 -29.83
C LYS A 16 -7.76 22.09 -31.13
N LYS A 17 -7.71 21.07 -32.00
CA LYS A 17 -8.43 21.03 -33.27
C LYS A 17 -9.90 20.62 -33.12
N VAL A 18 -10.29 20.10 -31.95
CA VAL A 18 -11.65 19.60 -31.72
C VAL A 18 -12.60 20.77 -31.40
N PRO A 19 -13.74 20.91 -32.11
CA PRO A 19 -14.64 22.05 -31.96
C PRO A 19 -15.36 22.09 -30.60
N LEU A 20 -15.59 20.95 -29.96
CA LEU A 20 -16.18 20.85 -28.62
C LEU A 20 -15.31 19.97 -27.72
N ARG A 21 -14.87 20.53 -26.60
CA ARG A 21 -13.94 19.89 -25.66
C ARG A 21 -14.52 20.01 -24.26
N VAL A 22 -14.90 18.88 -23.69
CA VAL A 22 -15.52 18.78 -22.37
C VAL A 22 -14.67 17.83 -21.53
N HIS A 23 -14.30 18.26 -20.32
CA HIS A 23 -13.52 17.45 -19.40
C HIS A 23 -14.23 17.31 -18.05
N LEU A 24 -14.58 16.07 -17.71
CA LEU A 24 -15.03 15.69 -16.37
C LEU A 24 -13.80 15.31 -15.54
N SER A 25 -13.56 16.02 -14.44
CA SER A 25 -12.44 15.70 -13.55
C SER A 25 -12.64 16.28 -12.16
N THR A 26 -12.11 15.60 -11.14
CA THR A 26 -12.08 16.08 -9.75
C THR A 26 -11.17 17.29 -9.55
N GLN A 27 -10.26 17.54 -10.50
CA GLN A 27 -9.28 18.63 -10.44
C GLN A 27 -9.23 19.41 -11.76
N ARG A 28 -8.99 20.71 -11.69
CA ARG A 28 -8.67 21.51 -12.86
C ARG A 28 -7.21 21.28 -13.25
N ASP A 29 -6.99 20.50 -14.29
CA ASP A 29 -5.67 20.06 -14.70
C ASP A 29 -5.21 20.52 -16.08
N GLU A 30 -4.07 19.99 -16.56
CA GLU A 30 -3.52 20.31 -17.88
C GLU A 30 -4.48 19.97 -19.03
N THR A 31 -5.39 19.00 -18.85
CA THR A 31 -6.43 18.71 -19.84
C THR A 31 -7.57 19.72 -19.71
N SER A 32 -8.01 20.04 -18.49
CA SER A 32 -9.05 21.06 -18.24
C SER A 32 -8.68 22.42 -18.80
N GLU A 33 -7.41 22.81 -18.76
CA GLU A 33 -6.94 24.09 -19.33
C GLU A 33 -7.13 24.17 -20.85
N LEU A 34 -7.05 23.03 -21.55
CA LEU A 34 -7.25 22.94 -22.99
C LEU A 34 -8.69 22.60 -23.39
N CYS A 35 -9.64 22.54 -22.45
CA CYS A 35 -11.04 22.25 -22.75
C CYS A 35 -11.92 23.52 -22.67
N HIS A 36 -13.01 23.54 -23.43
CA HIS A 36 -14.00 24.62 -23.38
C HIS A 36 -14.84 24.54 -22.11
N TRP A 37 -15.16 23.31 -21.71
CA TRP A 37 -15.92 23.01 -20.50
C TRP A 37 -15.10 22.15 -19.57
N HIS A 38 -15.04 22.55 -18.30
CA HIS A 38 -14.60 21.71 -17.20
C HIS A 38 -15.80 21.46 -16.30
N ILE A 39 -16.14 20.18 -16.13
CA ILE A 39 -17.23 19.74 -15.27
C ILE A 39 -16.58 19.14 -14.02
N PRO A 40 -16.90 19.63 -12.81
CA PRO A 40 -16.39 19.06 -11.58
C PRO A 40 -16.95 17.65 -11.43
N GLU A 41 -16.05 16.66 -11.39
CA GLU A 41 -16.43 15.27 -11.13
C GLU A 41 -16.74 15.09 -9.64
N ALA A 42 -17.87 14.45 -9.33
CA ALA A 42 -18.17 14.01 -7.97
C ALA A 42 -17.17 12.93 -7.56
N HIS A 43 -16.60 13.03 -6.36
CA HIS A 43 -15.72 11.98 -5.85
C HIS A 43 -16.52 10.67 -5.65
N TYR A 44 -15.86 9.51 -5.67
CA TYR A 44 -16.57 8.23 -5.50
C TYR A 44 -17.31 8.12 -4.15
N LEU A 45 -16.83 8.83 -3.11
CA LEU A 45 -17.50 8.94 -1.81
C LEU A 45 -18.75 9.83 -1.82
N GLU A 46 -18.97 10.59 -2.89
CA GLU A 46 -20.07 11.53 -3.07
C GLU A 46 -21.08 11.07 -4.13
N SER A 47 -20.84 9.92 -4.75
CA SER A 47 -21.59 9.48 -5.92
C SER A 47 -22.11 8.05 -5.82
N TRP A 48 -23.31 7.85 -6.36
CA TRP A 48 -23.77 6.51 -6.70
C TRP A 48 -23.08 6.03 -7.98
N GLY A 49 -22.60 4.81 -7.95
CA GLY A 49 -22.02 4.15 -9.11
C GLY A 49 -21.83 2.65 -8.87
N ASP A 50 -21.17 1.99 -9.79
CA ASP A 50 -20.67 0.64 -9.61
C ASP A 50 -19.24 0.51 -10.15
N THR A 51 -18.56 -0.54 -9.72
CA THR A 51 -17.28 -0.95 -10.29
C THR A 51 -17.17 -2.48 -10.24
N ARG A 52 -16.14 -3.02 -10.88
CA ARG A 52 -15.86 -4.46 -10.89
C ARG A 52 -14.45 -4.73 -10.37
N ALA A 53 -14.35 -5.71 -9.48
CA ALA A 53 -13.09 -6.29 -9.06
C ALA A 53 -12.45 -7.11 -10.21
N GLN A 54 -11.19 -7.52 -10.03
CA GLN A 54 -10.40 -8.22 -11.05
C GLN A 54 -11.02 -9.55 -11.50
N ASP A 55 -11.72 -10.25 -10.61
CA ASP A 55 -12.46 -11.50 -10.88
C ASP A 55 -13.81 -11.25 -11.59
N GLY A 56 -14.17 -9.98 -11.77
CA GLY A 56 -15.43 -9.53 -12.37
C GLY A 56 -16.56 -9.32 -11.37
N THR A 57 -16.36 -9.61 -10.08
CA THR A 57 -17.36 -9.35 -9.03
C THR A 57 -17.69 -7.86 -9.00
N ALA A 58 -18.96 -7.53 -9.20
CA ALA A 58 -19.44 -6.16 -9.17
C ALA A 58 -19.66 -5.69 -7.73
N THR A 59 -19.39 -4.42 -7.49
CA THR A 59 -19.61 -3.72 -6.22
C THR A 59 -20.35 -2.42 -6.48
N ILE A 60 -21.23 -2.05 -5.55
CA ILE A 60 -21.97 -0.79 -5.61
C ILE A 60 -21.21 0.27 -4.85
N ILE A 61 -20.85 1.35 -5.53
CA ILE A 61 -20.27 2.55 -4.92
C ILE A 61 -21.40 3.31 -4.25
N GLN A 62 -21.26 3.53 -2.94
CA GLN A 62 -22.24 4.20 -2.11
C GLN A 62 -21.73 5.60 -1.72
N PRO A 63 -22.54 6.65 -1.92
CA PRO A 63 -22.19 7.96 -1.39
C PRO A 63 -22.29 7.94 0.14
N LEU A 64 -21.21 8.31 0.82
CA LEU A 64 -21.19 8.53 2.27
C LEU A 64 -21.55 9.97 2.65
N ILE A 65 -21.51 10.89 1.68
CA ILE A 65 -21.86 12.30 1.83
C ILE A 65 -22.48 12.82 0.53
N ALA A 66 -23.32 13.86 0.63
CA ALA A 66 -23.76 14.59 -0.55
C ALA A 66 -22.58 15.34 -1.20
N PRO A 67 -22.59 15.55 -2.54
CA PRO A 67 -21.50 16.27 -3.21
C PRO A 67 -21.26 17.66 -2.61
N LEU A 68 -20.05 17.89 -2.06
CA LEU A 68 -19.72 19.13 -1.35
C LEU A 68 -19.77 20.36 -2.27
N TYR A 69 -19.45 20.17 -3.55
CA TYR A 69 -19.38 21.23 -4.56
C TYR A 69 -20.38 21.04 -5.70
N GLY A 70 -21.39 20.18 -5.52
CA GLY A 70 -22.36 19.88 -6.58
C GLY A 70 -21.75 19.18 -7.80
N GLY A 71 -20.71 18.37 -7.59
CA GLY A 71 -20.03 17.60 -8.64
C GLY A 71 -20.99 16.66 -9.39
N ARG A 72 -20.64 16.31 -10.62
CA ARG A 72 -21.42 15.41 -11.49
C ARG A 72 -20.70 14.09 -11.69
N THR A 73 -21.47 13.03 -11.83
CA THR A 73 -20.92 11.70 -12.13
C THR A 73 -20.69 11.51 -13.63
N ALA A 74 -19.86 10.54 -13.99
CA ALA A 74 -19.71 10.11 -15.38
C ALA A 74 -21.05 9.64 -15.98
N HIS A 75 -21.88 8.96 -15.18
CA HIS A 75 -23.22 8.51 -15.59
C HIS A 75 -24.14 9.67 -15.98
N GLU A 76 -24.21 10.70 -15.13
CA GLU A 76 -25.02 11.89 -15.40
C GLU A 76 -24.51 12.65 -16.63
N LEU A 77 -23.19 12.79 -16.78
CA LEU A 77 -22.63 13.43 -17.96
C LEU A 77 -22.98 12.67 -19.25
N LEU A 78 -22.87 11.34 -19.24
CA LEU A 78 -23.25 10.52 -20.39
C LEU A 78 -24.77 10.60 -20.68
N ALA A 79 -25.60 10.73 -19.64
CA ALA A 79 -27.04 10.87 -19.78
C ALA A 79 -27.45 12.14 -20.55
N VAL A 80 -26.67 13.23 -20.46
CA VAL A 80 -26.88 14.47 -21.24
C VAL A 80 -26.82 14.22 -22.75
N PHE A 81 -26.04 13.23 -23.20
CA PHE A 81 -25.95 12.85 -24.62
C PHE A 81 -27.00 11.80 -25.03
N SER A 82 -27.96 11.51 -24.15
CA SER A 82 -29.07 10.58 -24.39
C SER A 82 -30.42 11.31 -24.30
N THR A 83 -31.52 10.58 -24.53
CA THR A 83 -32.88 11.11 -24.33
C THR A 83 -33.29 11.19 -22.85
N GLN A 84 -32.40 10.83 -21.92
CA GLN A 84 -32.66 10.74 -20.47
C GLN A 84 -31.86 11.78 -19.67
N THR A 85 -31.87 13.04 -20.12
CA THR A 85 -30.99 14.11 -19.61
C THR A 85 -31.16 14.42 -18.12
N ASP A 86 -32.35 14.18 -17.57
CA ASP A 86 -32.71 14.62 -16.21
C ASP A 86 -32.56 13.53 -15.14
N ARG A 87 -32.09 12.34 -15.53
CA ARG A 87 -31.91 11.23 -14.59
C ARG A 87 -30.66 11.40 -13.74
N ASN A 88 -30.83 11.26 -12.43
CA ASN A 88 -29.70 11.23 -11.51
C ASN A 88 -28.95 9.88 -11.57
N ALA A 89 -27.72 9.87 -11.07
CA ALA A 89 -26.87 8.67 -11.08
C ALA A 89 -27.52 7.44 -10.41
N TYR A 90 -28.27 7.65 -9.32
CA TYR A 90 -28.93 6.57 -8.58
C TYR A 90 -30.02 5.89 -9.42
N GLU A 91 -30.86 6.66 -10.11
CA GLU A 91 -31.90 6.13 -10.99
C GLU A 91 -31.33 5.36 -12.17
N ILE A 92 -30.26 5.89 -12.79
CA ILE A 92 -29.55 5.24 -13.90
C ILE A 92 -29.01 3.88 -13.42
N LEU A 93 -28.31 3.88 -12.28
CA LEU A 93 -27.71 2.68 -11.70
C LEU A 93 -28.75 1.62 -11.35
N ARG A 94 -29.83 2.02 -10.66
CA ARG A 94 -30.92 1.10 -10.32
C ARG A 94 -31.61 0.54 -11.55
N ALA A 95 -31.85 1.36 -12.58
CA ALA A 95 -32.48 0.89 -13.81
C ALA A 95 -31.63 -0.18 -14.50
N TYR A 96 -30.31 0.00 -14.54
CA TYR A 96 -29.37 -1.00 -15.05
C TYR A 96 -29.44 -2.31 -14.23
N TRP A 97 -29.29 -2.22 -12.91
CA TRP A 97 -29.28 -3.41 -12.04
C TRP A 97 -30.64 -4.10 -11.94
N GLN A 98 -31.74 -3.36 -12.07
CA GLN A 98 -33.07 -3.96 -12.19
C GLN A 98 -33.19 -4.80 -13.47
N GLY A 99 -32.51 -4.42 -14.56
CA GLY A 99 -32.40 -5.23 -15.77
C GLY A 99 -31.53 -6.48 -15.55
N GLN A 100 -30.33 -6.32 -14.98
CA GLN A 100 -29.38 -7.41 -14.78
C GLN A 100 -29.84 -8.44 -13.74
N MET A 101 -30.50 -8.00 -12.67
CA MET A 101 -30.99 -8.90 -11.61
C MET A 101 -32.27 -9.64 -12.02
N LYS A 102 -33.02 -9.13 -13.00
CA LYS A 102 -34.14 -9.87 -13.62
C LYS A 102 -33.65 -11.00 -14.54
N SER A 103 -32.58 -10.76 -15.30
CA SER A 103 -31.95 -11.79 -16.15
C SER A 103 -31.12 -12.80 -15.34
N GLY A 104 -30.72 -12.46 -14.10
CA GLY A 104 -30.03 -13.35 -13.18
C GLY A 104 -30.89 -14.42 -12.49
N GLY A 105 -32.23 -14.38 -12.65
CA GLY A 105 -33.15 -15.41 -12.15
C GLY A 105 -33.24 -16.68 -13.01
N GLY A 106 -32.52 -16.73 -14.13
CA GLY A 106 -32.49 -17.89 -15.01
C GLY A 106 -31.48 -17.71 -16.13
N GLN A 107 -30.20 -18.02 -15.86
CA GLN A 107 -29.29 -18.36 -16.95
C GLN A 107 -29.55 -19.81 -17.39
N THR A 108 -30.61 -20.00 -18.17
CA THR A 108 -30.54 -20.93 -19.30
C THR A 108 -29.77 -20.24 -20.42
N ALA A 109 -28.74 -20.92 -20.93
CA ALA A 109 -27.91 -20.50 -22.04
C ALA A 109 -28.75 -19.95 -23.22
N GLY A 110 -28.59 -18.65 -23.50
CA GLY A 110 -29.15 -17.98 -24.66
C GLY A 110 -28.17 -18.02 -25.83
N THR A 111 -28.28 -19.09 -26.61
CA THR A 111 -27.92 -19.26 -28.03
C THR A 111 -27.25 -18.08 -28.73
N ALA A 112 -25.95 -18.25 -29.01
CA ALA A 112 -25.34 -17.65 -30.19
C ALA A 112 -26.04 -18.22 -31.43
N SER A 113 -26.49 -17.32 -32.31
CA SER A 113 -26.96 -17.61 -33.66
C SER A 113 -25.99 -18.55 -34.39
N GLN A 114 -26.37 -19.82 -34.55
CA GLN A 114 -25.67 -20.77 -35.42
C GLN A 114 -25.95 -20.40 -36.88
N ALA A 115 -24.92 -19.93 -37.57
CA ALA A 115 -24.84 -20.06 -39.02
C ALA A 115 -24.53 -21.53 -39.34
N SER A 116 -25.33 -22.09 -40.23
CA SER A 116 -25.28 -23.47 -40.72
C SER A 116 -23.98 -23.79 -41.45
N THR A 117 -23.36 -24.93 -41.13
CA THR A 117 -22.82 -25.87 -42.14
C THR A 117 -22.81 -27.29 -41.57
N ALA A 118 -23.39 -28.20 -42.34
CA ALA A 118 -23.48 -29.63 -42.09
C ALA A 118 -22.14 -30.34 -42.38
N GLY A 119 -21.85 -31.42 -41.66
CA GLY A 119 -20.71 -32.29 -41.94
C GLY A 119 -20.52 -33.44 -40.95
N ALA A 120 -21.24 -34.53 -41.21
CA ALA A 120 -21.17 -35.92 -40.75
C ALA A 120 -20.12 -36.42 -39.74
N ALA A 121 -20.61 -37.35 -38.90
CA ALA A 121 -19.98 -38.08 -37.80
C ALA A 121 -19.03 -39.23 -38.20
N THR A 122 -18.20 -39.63 -37.22
CA THR A 122 -17.80 -41.00 -36.77
C THR A 122 -16.62 -40.80 -35.78
N GLY A 123 -16.39 -41.45 -34.64
CA GLY A 123 -16.96 -42.57 -33.89
C GLY A 123 -15.85 -43.09 -32.92
N ALA A 124 -16.22 -43.53 -31.71
CA ALA A 124 -15.41 -44.21 -30.66
C ALA A 124 -14.38 -43.36 -29.88
N GLY A 125 -14.16 -43.47 -28.57
CA GLY A 125 -14.63 -44.33 -27.46
C GLY A 125 -13.65 -44.07 -26.30
N GLY A 126 -14.10 -43.63 -25.11
CA GLY A 126 -14.25 -44.47 -23.93
C GLY A 126 -13.16 -44.19 -22.88
N GLY A 127 -13.53 -43.99 -21.62
CA GLY A 127 -12.58 -43.93 -20.49
C GLY A 127 -13.02 -42.99 -19.36
N ALA A 128 -13.54 -43.57 -18.28
CA ALA A 128 -14.16 -42.93 -17.14
C ALA A 128 -13.18 -42.61 -15.98
N ALA A 129 -13.75 -41.99 -14.93
CA ALA A 129 -13.30 -41.86 -13.52
C ALA A 129 -12.74 -40.47 -13.14
N ALA A 130 -13.06 -39.86 -11.99
CA ALA A 130 -14.05 -40.15 -10.96
C ALA A 130 -14.26 -38.86 -10.14
N THR A 131 -15.51 -38.64 -9.71
CA THR A 131 -15.94 -37.56 -8.83
C THR A 131 -15.84 -38.03 -7.37
N ILE A 132 -15.37 -37.18 -6.46
CA ILE A 132 -15.57 -37.36 -5.01
C ILE A 132 -16.26 -36.13 -4.45
N THR A 133 -17.49 -36.37 -4.02
CA THR A 133 -18.43 -35.48 -3.33
C THR A 133 -18.10 -35.34 -1.85
N ALA A 134 -18.34 -34.16 -1.27
CA ALA A 134 -18.47 -33.99 0.18
C ALA A 134 -19.66 -33.08 0.54
N ALA A 135 -20.66 -33.68 1.18
CA ALA A 135 -21.54 -33.08 2.19
C ALA A 135 -22.05 -34.24 3.07
N PRO A 136 -22.42 -33.97 4.33
CA PRO A 136 -23.85 -34.11 4.59
C PRO A 136 -24.43 -33.00 5.47
N ALA A 137 -25.66 -32.61 5.11
CA ALA A 137 -26.56 -31.81 5.93
C ALA A 137 -27.53 -32.73 6.68
N ASN A 138 -27.88 -32.28 7.88
CA ASN A 138 -28.77 -32.93 8.84
C ASN A 138 -30.24 -32.81 8.42
N GLN A 139 -31.00 -33.91 8.55
CA GLN A 139 -32.42 -33.99 8.22
C GLN A 139 -33.28 -33.62 9.43
N ASN A 140 -34.35 -32.87 9.19
CA ASN A 140 -35.61 -33.15 9.88
C ASN A 140 -36.81 -32.65 9.07
N SER A 141 -37.73 -33.58 8.87
CA SER A 141 -38.98 -33.49 8.14
C SER A 141 -40.15 -33.15 9.05
N ASN A 142 -41.11 -32.35 8.58
CA ASN A 142 -42.52 -32.71 8.74
C ASN A 142 -43.47 -32.03 7.75
N THR A 143 -44.46 -32.83 7.34
CA THR A 143 -45.59 -32.68 6.40
C THR A 143 -46.61 -31.59 6.83
N SER A 144 -47.60 -31.06 6.09
CA SER A 144 -48.52 -31.54 5.03
C SER A 144 -49.41 -30.36 4.54
N GLY A 145 -50.08 -30.46 3.36
CA GLY A 145 -51.34 -29.72 3.11
C GLY A 145 -51.60 -29.08 1.72
N ALA A 146 -52.22 -29.86 0.81
CA ALA A 146 -53.19 -29.58 -0.28
C ALA A 146 -53.24 -28.21 -1.02
N GLY A 147 -53.43 -28.26 -2.35
CA GLY A 147 -53.32 -27.11 -3.25
C GLY A 147 -54.63 -26.42 -3.66
N ALA A 148 -54.49 -25.29 -4.36
CA ALA A 148 -55.40 -24.74 -5.37
C ALA A 148 -54.69 -23.61 -6.17
N PRO A 149 -55.07 -23.34 -7.42
CA PRO A 149 -54.20 -22.68 -8.40
C PRO A 149 -54.46 -21.16 -8.55
N THR A 150 -53.53 -20.52 -9.27
CA THR A 150 -53.64 -19.19 -9.92
C THR A 150 -53.74 -17.93 -9.07
N ALA A 151 -52.62 -17.19 -9.00
CA ALA A 151 -52.60 -15.76 -9.29
C ALA A 151 -51.17 -15.34 -9.65
N ALA A 152 -50.88 -15.26 -10.95
CA ALA A 152 -49.72 -14.54 -11.44
C ALA A 152 -50.02 -13.03 -11.34
N THR A 153 -49.52 -12.35 -10.32
CA THR A 153 -49.29 -10.90 -10.34
C THR A 153 -48.50 -10.42 -9.11
N ALA A 154 -47.48 -9.59 -9.36
CA ALA A 154 -46.80 -8.67 -8.41
C ALA A 154 -45.56 -9.12 -7.58
N SER A 155 -44.73 -10.09 -7.99
CA SER A 155 -43.51 -10.45 -7.22
C SER A 155 -42.18 -9.80 -7.66
N THR A 156 -42.11 -9.06 -8.77
CA THR A 156 -40.82 -8.63 -9.33
C THR A 156 -40.21 -7.37 -8.71
N SER A 157 -40.99 -6.51 -8.06
CA SER A 157 -40.46 -5.30 -7.40
C SER A 157 -39.91 -5.60 -6.00
N THR A 158 -40.62 -6.41 -5.22
CA THR A 158 -40.23 -6.80 -3.86
C THR A 158 -38.96 -7.65 -3.82
N ASP A 159 -38.72 -8.49 -4.83
CA ASP A 159 -37.50 -9.29 -4.92
C ASP A 159 -36.27 -8.45 -5.32
N PHE A 160 -36.44 -7.49 -6.23
CA PHE A 160 -35.36 -6.55 -6.57
C PHE A 160 -34.98 -5.67 -5.37
N GLU A 161 -35.94 -5.12 -4.63
CA GLU A 161 -35.65 -4.29 -3.46
C GLU A 161 -34.84 -5.04 -2.40
N LYS A 162 -35.14 -6.33 -2.17
CA LYS A 162 -34.37 -7.18 -1.24
C LYS A 162 -32.95 -7.40 -1.74
N LEU A 163 -32.77 -7.77 -3.02
CA LEU A 163 -31.45 -8.01 -3.60
C LEU A 163 -30.61 -6.73 -3.67
N TRP A 164 -31.21 -5.62 -4.05
CA TRP A 164 -30.57 -4.30 -4.08
C TRP A 164 -30.09 -3.89 -2.70
N ARG A 165 -30.95 -3.95 -1.68
CA ARG A 165 -30.57 -3.63 -0.30
C ARG A 165 -29.47 -4.54 0.23
N LYS A 166 -29.51 -5.84 -0.10
CA LYS A 166 -28.46 -6.78 0.26
C LYS A 166 -27.13 -6.44 -0.44
N ALA A 167 -27.15 -6.11 -1.72
CA ALA A 167 -25.93 -5.75 -2.46
C ALA A 167 -25.31 -4.43 -1.96
N VAL A 168 -26.15 -3.45 -1.62
CA VAL A 168 -25.72 -2.20 -0.97
C VAL A 168 -25.18 -2.49 0.43
N HIS A 169 -25.84 -3.32 1.22
CA HIS A 169 -25.38 -3.70 2.57
C HIS A 169 -24.03 -4.46 2.56
N ASP A 170 -23.93 -5.51 1.76
CA ASP A 170 -22.74 -6.37 1.69
C ASP A 170 -21.60 -5.72 0.89
N GLY A 171 -21.92 -4.68 0.10
CA GLY A 171 -20.99 -4.01 -0.80
C GLY A 171 -20.70 -4.77 -2.10
N ILE A 172 -21.21 -5.99 -2.28
CA ILE A 172 -20.99 -6.82 -3.48
C ILE A 172 -22.30 -7.28 -4.11
N VAL A 173 -22.32 -7.42 -5.42
CA VAL A 173 -23.44 -8.02 -6.16
C VAL A 173 -23.15 -9.49 -6.38
N ALA A 174 -23.92 -10.34 -5.71
CA ALA A 174 -23.78 -11.79 -5.82
C ALA A 174 -23.90 -12.30 -7.27
N ASN A 175 -23.18 -13.38 -7.58
CA ASN A 175 -23.22 -14.08 -8.88
C ASN A 175 -22.80 -13.22 -10.09
N THR A 176 -21.92 -12.23 -9.90
CA THR A 176 -21.41 -11.38 -11.00
C THR A 176 -19.97 -11.68 -11.43
N THR A 177 -19.29 -12.58 -10.71
CA THR A 177 -17.97 -13.12 -11.05
C THR A 177 -17.96 -13.68 -12.46
N LEU A 178 -16.89 -13.43 -13.23
CA LEU A 178 -16.79 -13.90 -14.61
C LEU A 178 -16.59 -15.43 -14.64
N PRO A 179 -17.34 -16.16 -15.48
CA PRO A 179 -17.14 -17.60 -15.62
C PRO A 179 -15.77 -17.89 -16.27
N PRO A 180 -15.07 -18.94 -15.83
CA PRO A 180 -13.81 -19.33 -16.47
C PRO A 180 -14.06 -19.71 -17.93
N LYS A 181 -13.14 -19.28 -18.81
CA LYS A 181 -13.19 -19.60 -20.25
C LYS A 181 -12.08 -20.60 -20.58
N THR A 182 -12.45 -21.79 -21.03
CA THR A 182 -11.48 -22.74 -21.59
C THR A 182 -10.91 -22.17 -22.87
N VAL A 183 -9.59 -22.08 -22.94
CA VAL A 183 -8.85 -21.62 -24.12
C VAL A 183 -7.88 -22.71 -24.53
N SER A 184 -7.73 -22.93 -25.84
CA SER A 184 -6.70 -23.79 -26.41
C SER A 184 -5.59 -22.92 -26.99
N LEU A 185 -4.33 -23.32 -26.77
CA LEU A 185 -3.20 -22.69 -27.45
C LEU A 185 -3.36 -22.90 -28.96
N LYS A 186 -3.24 -21.83 -29.75
CA LYS A 186 -3.25 -21.96 -31.21
C LYS A 186 -2.07 -22.82 -31.63
N THR A 187 -2.29 -23.80 -32.50
CA THR A 187 -1.24 -24.77 -32.90
C THR A 187 0.00 -24.13 -33.54
N ASP A 188 -0.15 -22.96 -34.14
CA ASP A 188 0.91 -22.21 -34.82
C ASP A 188 1.40 -20.98 -34.03
N TRP A 189 1.15 -20.93 -32.72
CA TRP A 189 1.46 -19.77 -31.88
C TRP A 189 2.94 -19.36 -31.92
N ALA A 190 3.86 -20.33 -32.02
CA ALA A 190 5.30 -20.09 -32.04
C ALA A 190 5.74 -19.36 -33.33
N ASN A 191 5.23 -19.78 -34.49
CA ASN A 191 5.56 -19.13 -35.77
C ASN A 191 4.91 -17.73 -35.89
N GLN A 192 3.77 -17.51 -35.23
CA GLN A 192 3.11 -16.21 -35.16
C GLN A 192 3.80 -15.21 -34.22
N LEU A 193 4.59 -15.68 -33.25
CA LEU A 193 5.43 -14.82 -32.40
C LEU A 193 6.76 -14.47 -33.06
N SER A 194 7.31 -15.35 -33.89
CA SER A 194 8.62 -15.17 -34.55
C SER A 194 8.61 -14.15 -35.71
N THR A 195 7.48 -13.52 -36.04
CA THR A 195 7.43 -12.45 -37.04
C THR A 195 7.89 -11.09 -36.52
N ALA A 196 8.05 -10.94 -35.20
CA ALA A 196 8.72 -9.78 -34.62
C ALA A 196 10.24 -9.96 -34.81
N PRO A 197 10.96 -8.98 -35.41
CA PRO A 197 12.41 -9.05 -35.47
C PRO A 197 12.95 -9.22 -34.04
N PRO A 198 13.90 -10.14 -33.80
CA PRO A 198 14.53 -10.25 -32.49
C PRO A 198 15.09 -8.88 -32.11
N ALA A 199 14.81 -8.43 -30.89
CA ALA A 199 15.40 -7.20 -30.37
C ALA A 199 16.93 -7.31 -30.54
N PRO A 200 17.61 -6.30 -31.11
CA PRO A 200 19.04 -6.36 -31.32
C PRO A 200 19.73 -6.69 -29.99
N ALA A 201 20.59 -7.71 -30.01
CA ALA A 201 21.34 -8.14 -28.83
C ALA A 201 22.09 -6.94 -28.23
N ALA A 202 22.14 -6.87 -26.90
CA ALA A 202 22.92 -5.84 -26.23
C ALA A 202 24.38 -5.97 -26.64
N THR A 203 24.97 -4.91 -27.17
CA THR A 203 26.43 -4.78 -27.20
C THR A 203 26.86 -4.31 -25.80
N PRO A 204 27.61 -5.13 -25.03
CA PRO A 204 28.02 -4.80 -23.67
C PRO A 204 28.81 -3.48 -23.55
N ASP A 205 29.45 -3.06 -24.65
CA ASP A 205 30.28 -1.85 -24.73
C ASP A 205 29.53 -0.60 -25.24
N SER A 206 28.22 -0.64 -25.45
CA SER A 206 27.49 0.57 -25.81
C SER A 206 27.29 1.48 -24.60
N ASP A 207 27.50 2.78 -24.74
CA ASP A 207 27.08 3.79 -23.76
C ASP A 207 25.55 4.00 -23.72
N GLU A 208 24.81 3.18 -24.47
CA GLU A 208 23.36 3.23 -24.52
C GLU A 208 22.76 2.40 -23.40
N LEU A 209 21.90 3.04 -22.62
CA LEU A 209 21.15 2.42 -21.54
C LEU A 209 19.75 2.01 -22.01
N GLU A 210 19.19 1.04 -21.31
CA GLU A 210 17.76 0.73 -21.37
C GLU A 210 16.99 1.65 -20.43
N ILE A 211 15.93 2.31 -20.90
CA ILE A 211 15.01 3.05 -20.05
C ILE A 211 13.84 2.17 -19.67
N VAL A 212 13.43 2.26 -18.41
CA VAL A 212 12.23 1.61 -17.89
C VAL A 212 11.34 2.66 -17.24
N PHE A 213 10.12 2.81 -17.74
CA PHE A 213 9.08 3.64 -17.15
C PHE A 213 8.29 2.83 -16.14
N ARG A 214 8.16 3.34 -14.91
CA ARG A 214 7.30 2.76 -13.88
C ARG A 214 6.33 3.81 -13.36
N THR A 215 5.11 3.40 -13.02
CA THR A 215 4.23 4.25 -12.22
C THR A 215 4.83 4.42 -10.84
N ASP A 216 4.65 5.60 -10.27
CA ASP A 216 5.12 5.85 -8.91
C ASP A 216 4.33 5.02 -7.89
N PRO A 217 4.98 4.40 -6.88
CA PRO A 217 4.28 3.57 -5.91
C PRO A 217 3.31 4.35 -5.00
N THR A 218 3.46 5.68 -4.84
CA THR A 218 2.60 6.45 -3.93
C THR A 218 1.53 7.26 -4.67
N ILE A 219 1.86 7.86 -5.81
CA ILE A 219 0.92 8.69 -6.59
C ILE A 219 0.48 8.08 -7.94
N TYR A 220 0.91 6.85 -8.20
CA TYR A 220 0.57 6.06 -9.38
C TYR A 220 0.95 6.74 -10.71
N ASP A 221 -0.02 7.20 -11.48
CA ASP A 221 0.15 7.82 -12.80
C ASP A 221 0.13 9.36 -12.74
N GLY A 222 0.03 9.94 -11.55
CA GLY A 222 -0.07 11.38 -11.30
C GLY A 222 -1.50 11.88 -11.01
N ARG A 223 -2.52 11.01 -11.06
CA ARG A 223 -3.89 11.37 -10.68
C ARG A 223 -4.01 11.78 -9.20
N PHE A 224 -3.14 11.24 -8.34
CA PHE A 224 -3.09 11.54 -6.91
C PHE A 224 -1.99 12.54 -6.54
N ALA A 225 -1.38 13.22 -7.52
CA ALA A 225 -0.27 14.15 -7.26
C ALA A 225 -0.64 15.32 -6.34
N ASN A 226 -1.93 15.67 -6.22
CA ASN A 226 -2.39 16.72 -5.31
C ASN A 226 -2.77 16.20 -3.90
N ASN A 227 -2.49 14.94 -3.58
CA ASN A 227 -2.73 14.37 -2.26
C ASN A 227 -1.46 14.51 -1.39
N GLY A 228 -1.54 15.34 -0.34
CA GLY A 228 -0.42 15.59 0.57
C GLY A 228 0.06 14.35 1.34
N TRP A 229 -0.85 13.48 1.77
CA TRP A 229 -0.50 12.23 2.44
C TRP A 229 0.37 11.34 1.54
N LEU A 230 0.00 11.21 0.26
CA LEU A 230 0.74 10.37 -0.70
C LEU A 230 2.03 11.01 -1.21
N GLN A 231 2.14 12.34 -1.17
CA GLN A 231 3.39 13.06 -1.51
C GLN A 231 4.45 12.95 -0.41
N GLU A 232 4.04 13.03 0.86
CA GLU A 232 4.92 12.84 2.02
C GLU A 232 5.20 11.35 2.31
N LEU A 233 4.42 10.43 1.74
CA LEU A 233 4.64 9.00 1.91
C LEU A 233 6.01 8.58 1.32
N PRO A 234 6.95 8.06 2.12
CA PRO A 234 8.25 7.65 1.60
C PRO A 234 8.09 6.47 0.65
N LYS A 235 8.73 6.52 -0.53
CA LYS A 235 8.71 5.41 -1.49
C LYS A 235 9.31 4.14 -0.85
N PRO A 236 8.79 2.93 -1.11
CA PRO A 236 9.19 1.70 -0.39
C PRO A 236 10.70 1.43 -0.35
N LEU A 237 11.39 1.59 -1.49
CA LEU A 237 12.82 1.25 -1.60
C LEU A 237 13.75 2.44 -1.35
N THR A 238 13.41 3.63 -1.84
CA THR A 238 14.31 4.79 -1.81
C THR A 238 14.04 5.75 -0.65
N LYS A 239 12.88 5.64 -0.01
CA LYS A 239 12.38 6.55 1.04
C LYS A 239 12.30 8.04 0.64
N ILE A 240 12.44 8.32 -0.66
CA ILE A 240 12.21 9.65 -1.23
C ILE A 240 10.74 10.03 -1.04
N THR A 241 10.53 11.30 -0.70
CA THR A 241 9.24 11.97 -0.59
C THR A 241 9.24 13.18 -1.51
N TRP A 242 8.06 13.67 -1.90
CA TRP A 242 7.86 14.90 -2.69
C TRP A 242 8.49 14.97 -4.09
N ASP A 243 9.35 14.03 -4.48
CA ASP A 243 10.05 14.00 -5.78
C ASP A 243 10.05 12.60 -6.42
N ASN A 244 10.33 12.56 -7.73
CA ASN A 244 10.84 11.37 -8.41
C ASN A 244 12.34 11.52 -8.71
N ALA A 245 12.99 10.40 -9.01
CA ALA A 245 14.40 10.34 -9.35
C ALA A 245 14.64 9.34 -10.49
N LEU A 246 15.76 9.53 -11.21
CA LEU A 246 16.35 8.55 -12.11
C LEU A 246 17.09 7.52 -11.27
N ILE A 247 16.63 6.26 -11.28
CA ILE A 247 17.23 5.19 -10.48
C ILE A 247 18.24 4.42 -11.34
N LEU A 248 19.46 4.26 -10.81
CA LEU A 248 20.56 3.54 -11.45
C LEU A 248 21.19 2.53 -10.49
N SER A 249 21.82 1.48 -11.04
CA SER A 249 22.69 0.58 -10.28
C SER A 249 23.97 1.30 -9.82
N PRO A 250 24.62 0.84 -8.74
CA PRO A 250 25.92 1.36 -8.32
C PRO A 250 26.98 1.32 -9.44
N THR A 251 27.07 0.22 -10.18
CA THR A 251 27.99 0.06 -11.32
C THR A 251 27.74 1.10 -12.41
N THR A 252 26.48 1.27 -12.81
CA THR A 252 26.10 2.22 -13.87
C THR A 252 26.35 3.66 -13.41
N ALA A 253 25.99 4.00 -12.18
CA ALA A 253 26.23 5.34 -11.64
C ALA A 253 27.73 5.69 -11.60
N ASN A 254 28.57 4.73 -11.20
CA ASN A 254 30.03 4.89 -11.21
C ASN A 254 30.58 5.14 -12.62
N LYS A 255 30.08 4.44 -13.65
CA LYS A 255 30.46 4.66 -15.06
C LYS A 255 30.27 6.12 -15.50
N PHE A 256 29.22 6.79 -15.03
CA PHE A 256 28.89 8.18 -15.36
C PHE A 256 29.33 9.20 -14.30
N ALA A 257 30.12 8.78 -13.30
CA ALA A 257 30.56 9.60 -12.17
C ALA A 257 29.40 10.27 -11.39
N LEU A 258 28.26 9.58 -11.26
CA LEU A 258 27.08 10.01 -10.54
C LEU A 258 27.10 9.43 -9.12
N LYS A 259 26.81 10.25 -8.10
CA LYS A 259 26.91 9.84 -6.69
C LYS A 259 25.76 10.38 -5.84
N ASN A 260 25.44 9.64 -4.78
CA ASN A 260 24.61 10.11 -3.68
C ASN A 260 25.54 10.51 -2.53
N ASN A 261 25.44 11.75 -2.06
CA ASN A 261 26.22 12.24 -0.92
C ASN A 261 25.27 12.64 0.22
N ILE A 262 25.57 12.17 1.43
CA ILE A 262 24.89 12.65 2.63
C ILE A 262 25.58 13.95 3.07
N GLY A 263 24.82 15.04 3.16
CA GLY A 263 25.34 16.34 3.53
C GLY A 263 25.97 16.36 4.93
N VAL A 264 27.10 17.05 5.07
CA VAL A 264 27.92 17.11 6.30
C VAL A 264 27.18 17.71 7.50
N LYS A 265 26.12 18.51 7.27
CA LYS A 265 25.30 19.14 8.32
C LYS A 265 24.07 18.31 8.74
N GLY A 266 23.90 17.10 8.19
CA GLY A 266 22.77 16.22 8.45
C GLY A 266 21.46 16.70 7.80
N GLY A 267 20.65 15.76 7.32
CA GLY A 267 19.32 16.01 6.75
C GLY A 267 19.27 16.06 5.21
N ASP A 268 20.19 16.77 4.57
CA ASP A 268 20.16 16.90 3.10
C ASP A 268 20.88 15.72 2.42
N VAL A 269 20.16 14.96 1.60
CA VAL A 269 20.79 14.02 0.65
C VAL A 269 20.98 14.74 -0.67
N LEU A 270 22.23 15.10 -0.95
CA LEU A 270 22.65 15.75 -2.19
C LEU A 270 22.96 14.66 -3.22
N VAL A 271 22.21 14.65 -4.30
CA VAL A 271 22.42 13.72 -5.41
C VAL A 271 22.94 14.44 -6.64
N SER A 272 23.79 13.78 -7.42
CA SER A 272 24.14 14.26 -8.77
C SER A 272 22.89 14.40 -9.65
N THR A 273 22.90 15.37 -10.56
CA THR A 273 21.91 15.44 -11.64
C THR A 273 22.49 15.00 -12.98
N ALA A 274 21.64 14.50 -13.86
CA ALA A 274 22.02 14.06 -15.20
C ALA A 274 21.07 14.61 -16.26
N ASN A 275 21.57 14.80 -17.48
CA ASN A 275 20.73 14.97 -18.66
C ASN A 275 20.44 13.59 -19.23
N LEU A 276 19.16 13.27 -19.38
CA LEU A 276 18.71 11.99 -19.95
C LEU A 276 18.12 12.26 -21.32
N SER A 277 18.77 11.75 -22.36
CA SER A 277 18.33 11.89 -23.75
C SER A 277 17.83 10.56 -24.32
N TYR A 278 16.63 10.57 -24.90
CA TYR A 278 15.97 9.41 -25.49
C TYR A 278 15.21 9.81 -26.77
N GLN A 279 15.50 9.16 -27.89
CA GLN A 279 14.89 9.43 -29.20
C GLN A 279 14.77 10.93 -29.55
N GLY A 280 15.87 11.68 -29.39
CA GLY A 280 15.92 13.12 -29.71
C GLY A 280 15.23 14.06 -28.70
N ARG A 281 14.75 13.53 -27.57
CA ARG A 281 14.13 14.30 -26.48
C ARG A 281 15.01 14.23 -25.24
N THR A 282 15.10 15.32 -24.49
CA THR A 282 15.99 15.40 -23.33
C THR A 282 15.25 15.88 -22.09
N LEU A 283 15.43 15.16 -20.99
CA LEU A 283 15.15 15.64 -19.65
C LEU A 283 16.43 16.24 -19.08
N THR A 284 16.39 17.51 -18.70
CA THR A 284 17.55 18.24 -18.20
C THR A 284 17.64 18.16 -16.68
N ALA A 285 18.85 17.97 -16.15
CA ALA A 285 19.15 18.01 -14.72
C ALA A 285 18.22 17.15 -13.85
N VAL A 286 17.93 15.91 -14.27
CA VAL A 286 17.14 14.98 -13.45
C VAL A 286 17.95 14.48 -12.24
N PRO A 287 17.40 14.48 -11.02
CA PRO A 287 18.09 13.95 -9.85
C PRO A 287 18.28 12.44 -9.96
N VAL A 288 19.48 11.97 -9.66
CA VAL A 288 19.86 10.54 -9.76
C VAL A 288 19.84 9.90 -8.38
N TRP A 289 19.24 8.73 -8.25
CA TRP A 289 19.30 7.95 -7.02
C TRP A 289 19.94 6.59 -7.29
N VAL A 290 21.13 6.38 -6.72
CA VAL A 290 21.80 5.09 -6.76
C VAL A 290 21.08 4.10 -5.83
N LEU A 291 20.62 2.98 -6.38
CA LEU A 291 19.86 1.95 -5.64
C LEU A 291 20.50 0.56 -5.81
N PRO A 292 20.97 -0.08 -4.72
CA PRO A 292 21.38 -1.48 -4.76
C PRO A 292 20.25 -2.40 -5.25
N GLY A 293 20.59 -3.38 -6.09
CA GLY A 293 19.62 -4.30 -6.70
C GLY A 293 18.96 -3.81 -7.99
N GLN A 294 19.25 -2.60 -8.46
CA GLN A 294 18.94 -2.20 -9.85
C GLN A 294 19.84 -2.94 -10.84
N PRO A 295 19.31 -3.42 -11.99
CA PRO A 295 20.13 -4.00 -13.03
C PRO A 295 21.11 -2.99 -13.66
N ASP A 296 22.25 -3.49 -14.13
CA ASP A 296 23.24 -2.67 -14.84
C ASP A 296 22.74 -2.24 -16.21
N ASN A 297 23.19 -1.05 -16.64
CA ASN A 297 22.80 -0.40 -17.88
C ASN A 297 21.28 -0.14 -18.01
N VAL A 298 20.56 -0.09 -16.89
CA VAL A 298 19.12 0.24 -16.84
C VAL A 298 18.90 1.57 -16.10
N ALA A 299 18.12 2.44 -16.72
CA ALA A 299 17.67 3.73 -16.23
C ALA A 299 16.17 3.68 -15.91
N THR A 300 15.81 3.51 -14.64
CA THR A 300 14.39 3.51 -14.23
C THR A 300 13.92 4.92 -13.89
N VAL A 301 12.81 5.37 -14.48
CA VAL A 301 12.16 6.64 -14.16
C VAL A 301 10.70 6.43 -13.72
N HIS A 302 10.26 7.22 -12.75
CA HIS A 302 8.89 7.16 -12.23
C HIS A 302 7.99 8.21 -12.88
N LEU A 303 6.81 7.77 -13.32
CA LEU A 303 5.73 8.59 -13.88
C LEU A 303 4.89 9.23 -12.76
N GLY A 304 4.16 10.31 -13.06
CA GLY A 304 3.19 10.92 -12.15
C GLY A 304 3.63 12.25 -11.51
N TYR A 305 4.91 12.60 -11.63
CA TYR A 305 5.48 13.88 -11.20
C TYR A 305 5.65 14.89 -12.36
N GLY A 306 6.08 16.11 -12.06
CA GLY A 306 6.28 17.19 -13.02
C GLY A 306 4.99 17.78 -13.57
N ARG A 307 3.87 17.65 -12.83
CA ARG A 307 2.60 18.29 -13.19
C ARG A 307 2.68 19.79 -12.99
N ARG A 308 2.14 20.56 -13.94
CA ARG A 308 2.03 22.02 -13.84
C ARG A 308 0.71 22.42 -13.17
N LEU A 309 -0.34 21.63 -13.36
CA LEU A 309 -1.68 21.87 -12.84
C LEU A 309 -2.21 20.62 -12.10
N ALA A 310 -1.51 20.22 -11.04
CA ALA A 310 -2.02 19.28 -10.04
C ALA A 310 -2.86 19.99 -8.97
N GLY A 311 -2.46 21.18 -8.54
CA GLY A 311 -3.11 21.93 -7.46
C GLY A 311 -2.09 22.56 -6.51
N ARG A 312 -2.41 22.66 -5.22
CA ARG A 312 -1.54 23.34 -4.24
C ARG A 312 -0.37 22.46 -3.76
N VAL A 313 -0.47 21.14 -3.92
CA VAL A 313 0.49 20.19 -3.35
C VAL A 313 1.52 19.73 -4.38
N GLY A 314 1.06 19.23 -5.54
CA GLY A 314 1.92 18.53 -6.52
C GLY A 314 2.49 19.38 -7.65
N ASN A 315 2.20 20.69 -7.69
CA ASN A 315 2.68 21.55 -8.78
C ASN A 315 4.21 21.69 -8.75
N GLY A 316 4.86 21.38 -9.87
CA GLY A 316 6.30 21.54 -10.04
C GLY A 316 7.16 20.61 -9.18
N LYS A 317 6.56 19.56 -8.62
CA LYS A 317 7.26 18.52 -7.86
C LYS A 317 7.85 17.49 -8.80
N GLY A 318 9.12 17.14 -8.64
CA GLY A 318 9.85 16.24 -9.54
C GLY A 318 9.92 16.71 -10.98
N PHE A 319 10.28 15.80 -11.87
CA PHE A 319 10.32 16.01 -13.31
C PHE A 319 9.25 15.16 -14.03
N ASN A 320 8.79 15.66 -15.18
CA ASN A 320 7.77 14.97 -15.97
C ASN A 320 8.38 13.91 -16.88
N ALA A 321 8.43 12.65 -16.44
CA ALA A 321 8.92 11.54 -17.26
C ALA A 321 8.01 11.19 -18.46
N TYR A 322 6.75 11.65 -18.50
CA TYR A 322 5.89 11.45 -19.68
C TYR A 322 6.38 12.20 -20.92
N SER A 323 7.17 13.27 -20.77
CA SER A 323 7.62 14.11 -21.88
C SER A 323 8.60 13.43 -22.83
N ILE A 324 9.14 12.26 -22.46
CA ILE A 324 10.03 11.45 -23.31
C ILE A 324 9.45 10.07 -23.64
N ARG A 325 8.32 9.68 -23.04
CA ARG A 325 7.71 8.36 -23.21
C ARG A 325 6.98 8.27 -24.55
N THR A 326 7.25 7.24 -25.34
CA THR A 326 6.69 7.07 -26.69
C THR A 326 5.66 5.94 -26.77
N SER A 327 4.80 5.97 -27.79
CA SER A 327 3.69 5.02 -27.92
C SER A 327 4.09 3.64 -28.44
N ASP A 328 5.20 3.55 -29.17
CA ASP A 328 5.80 2.31 -29.67
C ASP A 328 6.47 1.48 -28.57
N ALA A 329 7.04 2.16 -27.56
CA ALA A 329 7.72 1.54 -26.43
C ALA A 329 7.32 2.21 -25.10
N PRO A 330 6.05 2.04 -24.65
CA PRO A 330 5.49 2.82 -23.54
C PRO A 330 6.04 2.46 -22.16
N TRP A 331 6.81 1.38 -22.05
CA TRP A 331 7.28 0.83 -20.77
C TRP A 331 8.79 0.61 -20.71
N ALA A 332 9.41 0.13 -21.77
CA ALA A 332 10.86 -0.05 -21.82
C ALA A 332 11.38 -0.02 -23.25
N ASN A 333 12.59 0.54 -23.43
CA ASN A 333 13.33 0.51 -24.69
C ASN A 333 14.81 0.85 -24.47
N ARG A 334 15.64 0.68 -25.50
CA ARG A 334 17.07 1.07 -25.51
C ARG A 334 17.32 2.38 -26.24
N GLY A 335 18.55 2.87 -26.15
CA GLY A 335 18.99 4.07 -26.83
C GLY A 335 18.98 5.33 -25.95
N VAL A 336 19.00 5.16 -24.62
CA VAL A 336 19.15 6.28 -23.69
C VAL A 336 20.61 6.64 -23.53
N ARG A 337 20.89 7.94 -23.57
CA ARG A 337 22.21 8.50 -23.25
C ARG A 337 22.12 9.39 -22.04
N LEU A 338 23.05 9.19 -21.12
CA LEU A 338 23.20 10.04 -19.93
C LEU A 338 24.43 10.92 -20.07
N SER A 339 24.32 12.16 -19.60
CA SER A 339 25.49 12.99 -19.31
C SER A 339 25.35 13.62 -17.93
N ASN A 340 26.42 13.58 -17.15
CA ASN A 340 26.48 14.22 -15.85
C ASN A 340 26.51 15.74 -16.05
N THR A 341 25.68 16.48 -15.30
CA THR A 341 25.62 17.95 -15.38
C THR A 341 26.71 18.62 -14.55
N GLY A 342 27.28 17.92 -13.57
CA GLY A 342 28.14 18.50 -12.53
C GLY A 342 27.37 19.24 -11.43
N GLU A 343 26.03 19.28 -11.49
CA GLU A 343 25.18 19.91 -10.50
C GLU A 343 24.65 18.90 -9.46
N HIS A 344 24.18 19.43 -8.34
CA HIS A 344 23.59 18.66 -7.26
C HIS A 344 22.16 19.10 -6.97
N TYR A 345 21.31 18.13 -6.60
CA TYR A 345 19.94 18.34 -6.17
C TYR A 345 19.72 17.75 -4.79
N ALA A 346 18.96 18.44 -3.94
CA ALA A 346 18.67 17.96 -2.60
C ALA A 346 17.33 17.20 -2.58
N LEU A 347 17.37 15.90 -2.30
CA LEU A 347 16.17 15.06 -2.20
C LEU A 347 15.73 14.91 -0.75
N ALA A 348 14.42 15.00 -0.52
CA ALA A 348 13.81 14.74 0.77
C ALA A 348 13.63 13.22 0.98
N THR A 349 14.39 12.64 1.91
CA THR A 349 14.26 11.22 2.31
C THR A 349 14.00 11.09 3.80
N THR A 350 13.20 10.11 4.19
CA THR A 350 12.95 9.78 5.61
C THR A 350 13.99 8.81 6.18
N GLN A 351 14.84 8.21 5.34
CA GLN A 351 15.88 7.27 5.76
C GLN A 351 17.21 7.61 5.08
N LEU A 352 18.27 7.69 5.89
CA LEU A 352 19.63 8.02 5.43
C LEU A 352 20.49 6.77 5.25
N HIS A 353 20.39 5.82 6.18
CA HIS A 353 21.21 4.59 6.18
C HIS A 353 20.32 3.41 5.81
N PHE A 354 20.66 2.71 4.74
CA PHE A 354 19.96 1.51 4.28
C PHE A 354 20.73 0.20 4.57
N SER A 355 21.93 0.32 5.15
CA SER A 355 22.68 -0.79 5.73
C SER A 355 22.28 -0.95 7.21
N MET A 356 22.27 -2.19 7.71
CA MET A 356 22.07 -2.45 9.13
C MET A 356 23.33 -2.18 9.97
N GLU A 357 24.50 -1.92 9.35
CA GLU A 357 25.77 -1.67 10.04
C GLU A 357 26.14 -2.80 11.02
N ASN A 358 25.94 -4.06 10.60
CA ASN A 358 26.13 -5.27 11.40
C ASN A 358 25.32 -5.34 12.70
N ARG A 359 24.22 -4.57 12.80
CA ARG A 359 23.31 -4.60 13.96
C ARG A 359 22.20 -5.63 13.74
N ASP A 360 21.78 -6.27 14.82
CA ASP A 360 20.73 -7.28 14.83
C ASP A 360 19.32 -6.64 14.87
N ILE A 361 19.01 -5.83 13.86
CA ILE A 361 17.74 -5.09 13.76
C ILE A 361 16.64 -6.01 13.17
N VAL A 362 16.83 -6.44 11.91
CA VAL A 362 15.96 -7.44 11.27
C VAL A 362 16.65 -8.79 11.32
N ARG A 363 16.16 -9.68 12.18
CA ARG A 363 16.62 -11.06 12.25
C ARG A 363 16.08 -11.82 11.04
N SER A 364 16.97 -12.25 10.14
CA SER A 364 16.62 -13.08 8.98
C SER A 364 17.34 -14.42 9.01
N GLY A 365 16.65 -15.48 8.61
CA GLY A 365 17.16 -16.85 8.49
C GLY A 365 16.58 -17.56 7.27
N THR A 366 17.02 -18.79 7.02
CA THR A 366 16.42 -19.63 5.96
C THR A 366 15.40 -20.60 6.54
N LEU A 367 14.42 -21.02 5.73
CA LEU A 367 13.44 -22.02 6.12
C LEU A 367 14.11 -23.36 6.46
N ALA A 368 15.13 -23.75 5.70
CA ALA A 368 15.88 -24.98 5.93
C ALA A 368 16.57 -24.98 7.31
N ASP A 369 17.20 -23.87 7.68
CA ASP A 369 17.85 -23.73 8.99
C ASP A 369 16.81 -23.72 10.11
N TYR A 370 15.71 -22.98 9.93
CA TYR A 370 14.60 -22.94 10.88
C TYR A 370 14.00 -24.33 11.13
N LEU A 371 13.79 -25.14 10.09
CA LEU A 371 13.23 -26.49 10.23
C LEU A 371 14.18 -27.42 10.99
N LYS A 372 15.50 -27.37 10.69
CA LYS A 372 16.53 -28.14 11.42
C LYS A 372 16.57 -27.77 12.89
N GLU A 373 16.58 -26.46 13.20
CA GLU A 373 16.59 -25.94 14.57
C GLU A 373 15.26 -26.18 15.29
N SER A 374 14.14 -26.18 14.57
CA SER A 374 12.82 -26.43 15.17
C SER A 374 12.67 -27.86 15.70
N THR A 375 13.37 -28.82 15.08
CA THR A 375 13.41 -30.24 15.47
C THR A 375 14.46 -30.59 16.52
N ALA A 376 15.46 -29.73 16.73
CA ALA A 376 16.36 -29.86 17.85
C ALA A 376 15.64 -29.35 19.12
N GLU A 377 15.60 -30.15 20.18
CA GLU A 377 15.20 -29.67 21.50
C GLU A 377 16.21 -28.63 21.96
N GLY A 378 15.86 -27.34 21.83
CA GLY A 378 16.70 -26.21 22.20
C GLY A 378 16.04 -24.88 21.87
N GLU A 379 16.23 -23.90 22.76
CA GLU A 379 15.93 -22.49 22.51
C GLU A 379 16.85 -21.96 21.39
N HIS A 380 16.37 -21.01 20.58
CA HIS A 380 17.17 -20.42 19.50
C HIS A 380 18.47 -19.85 20.10
N PRO A 381 19.67 -20.11 19.55
CA PRO A 381 20.94 -19.63 20.14
C PRO A 381 21.05 -18.11 20.32
N ARG A 382 20.16 -17.32 19.71
CA ARG A 382 20.09 -15.84 19.84
C ARG A 382 19.02 -15.35 20.82
N ASP A 383 18.35 -16.25 21.54
CA ASP A 383 17.33 -15.89 22.54
C ASP A 383 17.88 -15.82 23.96
N THR A 384 19.06 -16.37 24.23
CA THR A 384 19.55 -16.64 25.60
C THR A 384 20.68 -15.74 26.10
N GLU A 385 21.43 -15.02 25.25
CA GLU A 385 22.66 -14.37 25.75
C GLU A 385 22.51 -12.92 26.26
N ASP A 386 21.47 -12.16 25.87
CA ASP A 386 21.40 -10.71 26.18
C ASP A 386 19.99 -10.15 26.51
N LYS A 387 19.06 -10.95 27.05
CA LYS A 387 17.74 -10.42 27.48
C LYS A 387 17.67 -10.38 29.02
N PRO A 388 17.91 -9.22 29.64
CA PRO A 388 17.71 -9.07 31.07
C PRO A 388 16.27 -9.45 31.44
N GLY A 389 16.12 -10.29 32.47
CA GLY A 389 14.82 -10.61 33.04
C GLY A 389 14.10 -9.35 33.56
N GLN A 390 12.77 -9.42 33.71
CA GLN A 390 12.02 -8.33 34.36
C GLN A 390 12.53 -8.07 35.79
N ASP A 391 13.05 -9.10 36.44
CA ASP A 391 13.66 -9.10 37.78
C ASP A 391 15.06 -8.48 37.83
N GLU A 392 15.71 -8.26 36.69
CA GLU A 392 16.99 -7.55 36.59
C GLU A 392 16.83 -6.01 36.58
N SER A 393 15.60 -5.50 36.64
CA SER A 393 15.32 -4.07 36.78
C SER A 393 15.47 -3.62 38.24
N MET A 394 16.07 -2.44 38.45
CA MET A 394 16.07 -1.79 39.78
C MET A 394 14.68 -1.27 40.18
N TYR A 395 13.73 -1.18 39.24
CA TYR A 395 12.36 -0.76 39.49
C TYR A 395 11.46 -1.99 39.68
N PRO A 396 10.52 -1.96 40.63
CA PRO A 396 9.57 -3.05 40.81
C PRO A 396 8.70 -3.22 39.56
N PRO A 397 8.39 -4.46 39.15
CA PRO A 397 7.49 -4.71 38.03
C PRO A 397 6.06 -4.24 38.37
N TYR A 398 5.33 -3.78 37.36
CA TYR A 398 3.91 -3.48 37.47
C TYR A 398 3.09 -4.71 37.06
N ASP A 399 2.05 -5.02 37.81
CA ASP A 399 1.17 -6.16 37.53
C ASP A 399 0.09 -5.78 36.50
N TYR A 400 0.34 -6.14 35.24
CA TYR A 400 -0.61 -5.97 34.13
C TYR A 400 -1.54 -7.17 33.95
N SER A 401 -1.55 -8.17 34.84
CA SER A 401 -2.35 -9.40 34.66
C SER A 401 -3.85 -9.21 34.93
N LYS A 402 -4.22 -8.10 35.58
CA LYS A 402 -5.60 -7.85 36.06
C LYS A 402 -6.55 -7.38 34.98
N ASP A 403 -6.04 -6.68 33.97
CA ASP A 403 -6.81 -6.08 32.89
C ASP A 403 -6.36 -6.63 31.52
N ALA A 404 -6.96 -6.13 30.44
CA ALA A 404 -6.44 -6.39 29.10
C ALA A 404 -5.04 -5.80 28.96
N ALA A 405 -4.05 -6.62 28.64
CA ALA A 405 -2.70 -6.17 28.35
C ALA A 405 -2.54 -6.04 26.83
N TRP A 406 -2.49 -4.82 26.32
CA TRP A 406 -2.40 -4.62 24.87
C TRP A 406 -0.98 -4.84 24.35
N GLY A 407 -0.84 -5.54 23.23
CA GLY A 407 0.44 -5.76 22.58
C GLY A 407 0.30 -6.01 21.08
N MET A 408 1.44 -5.97 20.39
CA MET A 408 1.52 -6.13 18.94
C MET A 408 2.61 -7.13 18.57
N ALA A 409 2.35 -7.97 17.56
CA ALA A 409 3.33 -8.83 16.92
C ALA A 409 3.38 -8.48 15.42
N ILE A 410 4.58 -8.28 14.88
CA ILE A 410 4.79 -7.91 13.48
C ILE A 410 5.60 -8.99 12.77
N ASP A 411 5.00 -9.65 11.78
CA ASP A 411 5.68 -10.63 10.93
C ASP A 411 6.48 -9.93 9.82
N THR A 412 7.80 -9.89 9.98
CA THR A 412 8.70 -9.29 8.98
C THR A 412 8.81 -10.11 7.69
N THR A 413 8.49 -11.41 7.72
CA THR A 413 8.48 -12.25 6.50
C THR A 413 7.37 -11.81 5.55
N SER A 414 6.20 -11.50 6.11
CA SER A 414 5.00 -11.12 5.35
C SER A 414 4.98 -9.62 4.97
N CYS A 415 5.87 -8.81 5.56
CA CYS A 415 5.94 -7.39 5.27
C CYS A 415 6.60 -7.13 3.91
N VAL A 416 5.83 -6.59 2.96
CA VAL A 416 6.32 -6.25 1.60
C VAL A 416 6.68 -4.76 1.43
N GLY A 417 6.66 -3.98 2.51
CA GLY A 417 6.99 -2.55 2.45
C GLY A 417 5.96 -1.68 1.72
N CYS A 418 4.69 -2.09 1.63
CA CYS A 418 3.65 -1.39 0.86
C CYS A 418 3.27 0.01 1.38
N ASN A 419 3.69 0.38 2.59
CA ASN A 419 3.37 1.66 3.28
C ASN A 419 1.87 1.96 3.52
N ALA A 420 0.96 1.03 3.24
CA ALA A 420 -0.47 1.23 3.52
C ALA A 420 -0.73 1.52 5.02
N CYS A 421 0.00 0.84 5.92
CA CYS A 421 -0.07 1.06 7.36
C CYS A 421 0.39 2.45 7.82
N VAL A 422 1.27 3.12 7.06
CA VAL A 422 1.70 4.50 7.33
C VAL A 422 0.54 5.46 7.06
N ILE A 423 -0.10 5.34 5.89
CA ILE A 423 -1.25 6.19 5.51
C ILE A 423 -2.48 5.92 6.37
N ALA A 424 -2.74 4.66 6.73
CA ALA A 424 -3.82 4.35 7.66
C ALA A 424 -3.58 4.98 9.04
N CYS A 425 -2.34 4.96 9.54
CA CYS A 425 -2.00 5.65 10.77
C CYS A 425 -2.20 7.17 10.64
N GLN A 426 -1.83 7.75 9.49
CA GLN A 426 -1.97 9.18 9.21
C GLN A 426 -3.43 9.64 9.14
N SER A 427 -4.27 8.90 8.40
CA SER A 427 -5.71 9.16 8.27
C SER A 427 -6.47 8.97 9.58
N GLU A 428 -6.20 7.87 10.29
CA GLU A 428 -6.89 7.55 11.55
C GLU A 428 -6.54 8.52 12.66
N ASN A 429 -5.27 8.89 12.78
CA ASN A 429 -4.75 9.61 13.95
C ASN A 429 -4.51 11.10 13.68
N ASN A 430 -5.15 11.69 12.67
CA ASN A 430 -5.04 13.13 12.37
C ASN A 430 -3.59 13.62 12.28
N ILE A 431 -2.70 12.83 11.70
CA ILE A 431 -1.29 13.20 11.58
C ILE A 431 -1.16 14.26 10.46
N PRO A 432 -0.50 15.40 10.72
CA PRO A 432 -0.37 16.45 9.72
C PRO A 432 0.55 16.04 8.56
N VAL A 433 0.37 16.68 7.41
CA VAL A 433 1.34 16.58 6.30
C VAL A 433 2.49 17.55 6.54
N VAL A 434 3.73 17.08 6.37
CA VAL A 434 4.92 17.92 6.46
C VAL A 434 5.51 18.20 5.08
N GLY A 435 5.73 19.48 4.77
CA GLY A 435 6.32 19.90 3.50
C GLY A 435 7.76 19.44 3.30
N GLN A 436 8.15 19.28 2.03
CA GLN A 436 9.47 18.79 1.59
C GLN A 436 10.66 19.36 2.37
N GLU A 437 10.73 20.69 2.55
CA GLU A 437 11.83 21.36 3.24
C GLU A 437 12.01 20.89 4.69
N GLN A 438 10.91 20.57 5.37
CA GLN A 438 10.95 20.10 6.75
C GLN A 438 11.23 18.59 6.82
N VAL A 439 10.79 17.81 5.83
CA VAL A 439 11.18 16.40 5.70
C VAL A 439 12.68 16.27 5.45
N MET A 440 13.29 17.14 4.65
CA MET A 440 14.76 17.21 4.49
C MET A 440 15.50 17.48 5.81
N ARG A 441 14.82 18.03 6.82
CA ARG A 441 15.40 18.25 8.16
C ARG A 441 15.07 17.11 9.14
N SER A 442 14.60 15.97 8.63
CA SER A 442 14.12 14.80 9.40
C SER A 442 13.03 15.15 10.40
N ARG A 443 11.98 15.85 9.93
CA ARG A 443 10.85 16.32 10.74
C ARG A 443 9.50 15.81 10.24
N GLU A 444 9.50 14.75 9.45
CA GLU A 444 8.29 14.04 9.04
C GLU A 444 7.49 13.53 10.25
N MET A 445 6.17 13.50 10.11
CA MET A 445 5.26 13.19 11.22
C MET A 445 4.70 11.76 11.18
N HIS A 446 5.38 10.81 10.55
CA HIS A 446 4.91 9.42 10.44
C HIS A 446 5.09 8.61 11.73
N TRP A 447 4.03 8.39 12.51
CA TRP A 447 4.07 7.63 13.77
C TRP A 447 4.47 6.16 13.64
N LEU A 448 4.26 5.61 12.44
CA LEU A 448 4.76 4.31 12.02
C LEU A 448 5.54 4.58 10.75
N ARG A 449 6.82 4.22 10.74
CA ARG A 449 7.64 4.18 9.53
C ARG A 449 7.93 2.75 9.15
N ILE A 450 8.28 2.51 7.89
CA ILE A 450 8.84 1.22 7.47
C ILE A 450 10.30 1.48 7.15
N ASP A 451 11.20 0.82 7.86
CA ASP A 451 12.63 0.88 7.57
C ASP A 451 12.97 -0.18 6.50
N THR A 452 13.80 0.19 5.53
CA THR A 452 14.24 -0.72 4.45
C THR A 452 15.73 -0.99 4.60
N TYR A 453 16.11 -2.26 4.69
CA TYR A 453 17.51 -2.66 4.79
C TYR A 453 17.93 -3.55 3.63
N PHE A 454 19.05 -3.19 2.99
CA PHE A 454 19.70 -3.99 1.96
C PHE A 454 20.72 -4.92 2.63
N LYS A 455 20.56 -6.24 2.44
CA LYS A 455 21.48 -7.25 2.95
C LYS A 455 22.48 -7.65 1.87
N GLY A 456 23.75 -7.75 2.23
CA GLY A 456 24.85 -8.04 1.30
C GLY A 456 25.62 -6.79 0.92
N THR A 457 26.36 -6.84 -0.20
CA THR A 457 27.10 -5.69 -0.72
C THR A 457 26.27 -4.95 -1.77
N PRO A 458 26.58 -3.68 -2.09
CA PRO A 458 25.87 -2.94 -3.14
C PRO A 458 25.85 -3.66 -4.50
N ASP A 459 26.91 -4.42 -4.82
CA ASP A 459 27.07 -5.16 -6.08
C ASP A 459 26.53 -6.59 -6.00
N HIS A 460 26.37 -7.15 -4.80
CA HIS A 460 25.81 -8.48 -4.55
C HIS A 460 24.78 -8.42 -3.43
N LEU A 461 23.55 -8.06 -3.81
CA LEU A 461 22.43 -7.96 -2.90
C LEU A 461 21.89 -9.37 -2.60
N GLU A 462 21.95 -9.78 -1.34
CA GLU A 462 21.33 -11.02 -0.87
C GLU A 462 19.81 -10.87 -0.77
N GLY A 463 19.32 -9.66 -0.45
CA GLY A 463 17.93 -9.24 -0.63
C GLY A 463 17.57 -8.02 0.19
N VAL A 464 16.27 -7.73 0.28
CA VAL A 464 15.72 -6.56 0.97
C VAL A 464 14.87 -7.01 2.15
N GLU A 465 15.03 -6.36 3.29
CA GLU A 465 14.21 -6.57 4.47
C GLU A 465 13.42 -5.30 4.80
N PHE A 466 12.14 -5.47 5.17
CA PHE A 466 11.26 -4.37 5.57
C PHE A 466 10.83 -4.53 7.02
N MET A 467 10.99 -3.49 7.82
CA MET A 467 10.60 -3.51 9.22
C MET A 467 9.69 -2.32 9.56
N PRO A 468 8.39 -2.53 9.75
CA PRO A 468 7.49 -1.52 10.30
C PRO A 468 7.91 -1.19 11.74
N LEU A 469 8.16 0.07 12.03
CA LEU A 469 8.62 0.56 13.32
C LEU A 469 7.64 1.60 13.90
N PRO A 470 6.63 1.16 14.67
CA PRO A 470 5.80 2.03 15.49
C PRO A 470 6.46 2.33 16.85
N CYS A 471 5.75 3.01 17.76
CA CYS A 471 6.08 2.96 19.18
C CYS A 471 5.95 1.53 19.71
N MET A 472 6.95 1.09 20.49
CA MET A 472 6.95 -0.26 21.05
C MET A 472 6.13 -0.41 22.33
N HIS A 473 5.63 0.70 22.91
CA HIS A 473 4.93 0.70 24.20
C HIS A 473 5.71 -0.09 25.27
N CYS A 474 7.00 0.21 25.39
CA CYS A 474 7.95 -0.35 26.35
C CYS A 474 7.43 -0.27 27.78
N GLU A 475 7.37 -1.37 28.53
CA GLU A 475 6.96 -1.33 29.94
C GLU A 475 7.96 -0.54 30.78
N ASN A 476 9.26 -0.79 30.56
CA ASN A 476 10.35 0.03 31.09
C ASN A 476 10.64 1.18 30.10
N ALA A 477 9.69 2.10 29.91
CA ALA A 477 9.84 3.16 28.92
C ALA A 477 10.86 4.24 29.34
N PRO A 478 12.02 4.36 28.66
CA PRO A 478 13.00 5.41 28.99
C PRO A 478 12.47 6.81 28.66
N CYS A 479 11.48 6.92 27.80
CA CYS A 479 10.90 8.19 27.36
C CYS A 479 9.95 8.82 28.40
N GLU A 480 9.54 8.10 29.45
CA GLU A 480 8.66 8.60 30.50
C GLU A 480 9.35 9.40 31.61
N PRO A 481 10.35 8.84 32.33
CA PRO A 481 10.97 9.53 33.46
C PRO A 481 11.68 10.83 33.06
N VAL A 482 12.01 10.99 31.78
CA VAL A 482 12.64 12.22 31.24
C VAL A 482 11.63 13.33 30.92
N CYS A 483 10.33 13.10 31.08
CA CYS A 483 9.32 14.12 30.85
C CYS A 483 9.06 14.94 32.12
N PRO A 484 9.53 16.20 32.23
CA PRO A 484 9.45 16.97 33.48
C PRO A 484 8.02 17.35 33.90
N VAL A 485 7.04 17.20 32.99
CA VAL A 485 5.64 17.57 33.21
C VAL A 485 4.71 16.37 33.20
N HIS A 486 5.26 15.14 33.12
CA HIS A 486 4.50 13.89 33.09
C HIS A 486 3.44 13.86 31.97
N ALA A 487 3.81 14.35 30.78
CA ALA A 487 2.96 14.29 29.59
C ALA A 487 2.96 12.91 28.91
N THR A 488 3.78 11.99 29.39
CA THR A 488 3.81 10.60 28.94
C THR A 488 3.89 9.71 30.17
N VAL A 489 2.97 8.75 30.25
CA VAL A 489 2.77 7.87 31.41
C VAL A 489 2.23 6.52 30.94
N HIS A 490 2.44 5.46 31.71
CA HIS A 490 1.75 4.20 31.50
C HIS A 490 0.35 4.22 32.09
N ASP A 491 -0.58 3.54 31.42
CA ASP A 491 -1.87 3.14 32.00
C ASP A 491 -1.82 1.71 32.56
N ALA A 492 -2.91 1.27 33.19
CA ALA A 492 -3.04 -0.07 33.78
C ALA A 492 -3.16 -1.20 32.73
N GLU A 493 -3.38 -0.86 31.46
CA GLU A 493 -3.47 -1.82 30.35
C GLU A 493 -2.10 -2.00 29.65
N GLY A 494 -1.08 -1.27 30.13
CA GLY A 494 0.31 -1.30 29.68
C GLY A 494 0.56 -0.47 28.43
N LEU A 495 -0.33 0.46 28.07
CA LEU A 495 -0.02 1.44 27.04
C LEU A 495 0.83 2.54 27.65
N ASN A 496 1.91 2.86 26.96
CA ASN A 496 2.49 4.19 27.04
C ASN A 496 1.50 5.22 26.46
N VAL A 497 0.91 6.09 27.26
CA VAL A 497 -0.06 7.11 26.85
C VAL A 497 0.64 8.47 26.69
N MET A 498 0.48 9.11 25.52
CA MET A 498 0.99 10.46 25.27
C MET A 498 -0.15 11.46 25.41
N VAL A 499 -0.09 12.27 26.47
CA VAL A 499 -1.10 13.28 26.80
C VAL A 499 -0.71 14.60 26.14
N TYR A 500 -1.27 14.86 24.95
CA TYR A 500 -0.85 15.95 24.06
C TYR A 500 -0.93 17.34 24.70
N ASN A 501 -2.01 17.63 25.43
CA ASN A 501 -2.25 18.94 26.06
C ASN A 501 -1.31 19.23 27.25
N ARG A 502 -0.66 18.21 27.82
CA ARG A 502 0.30 18.38 28.92
C ARG A 502 1.72 18.62 28.42
N CYS A 503 2.01 18.29 27.17
CA CYS A 503 3.35 18.42 26.60
C CYS A 503 3.77 19.88 26.46
N VAL A 504 4.89 20.25 27.11
CA VAL A 504 5.49 21.61 27.00
C VAL A 504 6.64 21.69 25.98
N GLY A 505 6.86 20.63 25.21
CA GLY A 505 7.78 20.63 24.07
C GLY A 505 9.28 20.60 24.36
N THR A 506 9.70 20.02 25.50
CA THR A 506 11.14 19.88 25.83
C THR A 506 11.90 18.94 24.89
N ARG A 507 11.20 18.02 24.21
CA ARG A 507 11.71 17.02 23.25
C ARG A 507 12.62 15.93 23.81
N TYR A 508 12.95 15.93 25.10
CA TYR A 508 13.84 14.94 25.70
C TYR A 508 13.31 13.49 25.57
N CYS A 509 11.98 13.30 25.63
CA CYS A 509 11.37 11.98 25.43
C CYS A 509 11.69 11.35 24.06
N SER A 510 12.00 12.14 23.02
CA SER A 510 12.47 11.62 21.73
C SER A 510 13.94 11.21 21.79
N ASN A 511 14.80 12.01 22.42
CA ASN A 511 16.21 11.69 22.59
C ASN A 511 16.42 10.36 23.33
N ASN A 512 15.67 10.15 24.42
CA ASN A 512 15.80 8.95 25.25
C ASN A 512 15.07 7.72 24.69
N CYS A 513 14.19 7.90 23.70
CA CYS A 513 13.57 6.77 23.01
C CYS A 513 14.61 6.11 22.08
N PRO A 514 14.99 4.84 22.30
CA PRO A 514 16.03 4.19 21.49
C PRO A 514 15.60 4.03 20.02
N TYR A 515 14.30 3.91 19.77
CA TYR A 515 13.72 3.72 18.44
C TYR A 515 13.50 5.02 17.66
N LYS A 516 13.58 6.20 18.31
CA LYS A 516 13.29 7.51 17.68
C LYS A 516 11.93 7.55 16.97
N VAL A 517 10.88 7.11 17.66
CA VAL A 517 9.47 7.01 17.18
C VAL A 517 8.55 8.02 17.88
N ARG A 518 9.14 9.09 18.41
CA ARG A 518 8.47 10.24 19.02
C ARG A 518 8.67 11.44 18.08
N HIS A 519 7.60 11.89 17.45
CA HIS A 519 7.60 12.91 16.41
C HIS A 519 7.13 14.25 16.97
N PHE A 520 7.84 15.33 16.68
CA PHE A 520 7.58 16.63 17.30
C PHE A 520 6.97 17.62 16.31
N ASN A 521 5.88 18.26 16.69
CA ASN A 521 5.31 19.36 15.92
C ASN A 521 6.18 20.62 16.05
N PHE A 522 7.21 20.77 15.22
CA PHE A 522 8.08 21.94 15.23
C PHE A 522 7.34 23.23 14.88
N PHE A 523 6.40 23.14 13.95
CA PHE A 523 5.57 24.25 13.49
C PHE A 523 4.09 23.90 13.65
N LEU A 524 3.23 24.85 13.31
CA LEU A 524 1.81 24.59 13.16
C LEU A 524 1.59 23.89 11.81
N TYR A 525 1.82 22.58 11.76
CA TYR A 525 1.69 21.80 10.51
C TYR A 525 0.24 21.58 10.09
N GLN A 526 -0.69 21.56 11.05
CA GLN A 526 -2.12 21.42 10.77
C GLN A 526 -2.71 22.71 10.19
N ASP A 527 -3.51 22.57 9.12
CA ASP A 527 -4.32 23.67 8.57
C ASP A 527 -5.66 23.75 9.34
N TRP A 528 -5.84 24.81 10.13
CA TRP A 528 -7.06 25.03 10.91
C TRP A 528 -8.06 25.95 10.21
N THR A 529 -7.67 26.61 9.12
CA THR A 529 -8.46 27.65 8.48
C THR A 529 -9.27 27.14 7.31
N THR A 530 -8.81 26.08 6.63
CA THR A 530 -9.54 25.44 5.53
C THR A 530 -10.65 24.53 6.07
N PRO A 531 -11.95 24.86 5.88
CA PRO A 531 -13.05 24.10 6.50
C PRO A 531 -13.15 22.66 6.00
N THR A 532 -12.83 22.40 4.73
CA THR A 532 -12.93 21.06 4.15
C THR A 532 -11.95 20.05 4.75
N TYR A 533 -10.80 20.50 5.26
CA TYR A 533 -9.88 19.61 5.98
C TYR A 533 -10.38 19.22 7.37
N GLN A 534 -11.35 19.94 7.93
CA GLN A 534 -11.94 19.56 9.22
C GLN A 534 -12.78 18.29 9.07
N LEU A 535 -13.42 18.08 7.92
CA LEU A 535 -14.25 16.90 7.63
C LEU A 535 -13.43 15.61 7.50
N MET A 536 -12.15 15.70 7.12
CA MET A 536 -11.28 14.52 6.96
C MET A 536 -10.74 14.00 8.30
N ARG A 537 -10.85 14.80 9.36
CA ARG A 537 -10.21 14.50 10.65
C ARG A 537 -11.11 13.58 11.47
N ASN A 538 -10.51 12.56 12.07
CA ASN A 538 -11.16 11.69 13.03
C ASN A 538 -11.60 12.51 14.26
N PRO A 539 -12.90 12.58 14.58
CA PRO A 539 -13.39 13.35 15.73
C PRO A 539 -12.94 12.77 17.08
N GLU A 540 -12.58 11.48 17.12
CA GLU A 540 -12.17 10.78 18.35
C GLU A 540 -10.69 10.98 18.68
N VAL A 541 -9.94 11.71 17.83
CA VAL A 541 -8.49 11.94 18.03
C VAL A 541 -8.19 13.43 18.07
N SER A 542 -7.51 13.87 19.13
CA SER A 542 -7.08 15.27 19.26
C SER A 542 -6.26 15.70 18.04
N VAL A 543 -6.57 16.86 17.47
CA VAL A 543 -5.74 17.50 16.45
C VAL A 543 -4.66 18.32 17.15
N ARG A 544 -3.39 17.98 16.95
CA ARG A 544 -2.31 18.60 17.72
C ARG A 544 -1.93 19.97 17.16
N SER A 545 -1.51 20.84 18.07
CA SER A 545 -0.92 22.14 17.76
C SER A 545 0.62 22.04 17.69
N ARG A 546 1.27 23.17 17.43
CA ARG A 546 2.73 23.29 17.51
C ARG A 546 3.24 23.01 18.93
N GLY A 547 4.49 22.56 19.03
CA GLY A 547 5.19 22.40 20.31
C GLY A 547 4.86 21.12 21.07
N VAL A 548 4.16 20.17 20.45
CA VAL A 548 3.68 18.94 21.10
C VAL A 548 4.31 17.71 20.47
N MET A 549 4.73 16.76 21.32
CA MET A 549 5.22 15.44 20.90
C MET A 549 4.07 14.50 20.58
N GLU A 550 4.25 13.68 19.57
CA GLU A 550 3.34 12.63 19.15
C GLU A 550 4.07 11.29 19.04
N LYS A 551 3.29 10.20 19.03
CA LYS A 551 3.77 8.84 18.79
C LYS A 551 2.58 7.94 18.47
N CYS A 552 2.86 6.75 17.93
CA CYS A 552 1.87 5.67 17.89
C CYS A 552 1.29 5.42 19.29
N THR A 553 -0.03 5.34 19.38
CA THR A 553 -0.81 5.12 20.62
C THR A 553 -1.53 3.78 20.62
N TYR A 554 -1.15 2.85 19.73
CA TYR A 554 -1.95 1.65 19.41
C TYR A 554 -3.41 1.96 19.05
N CYS A 555 -3.65 3.12 18.43
CA CYS A 555 -4.99 3.60 18.10
C CYS A 555 -5.91 3.58 19.34
N VAL A 556 -5.45 4.20 20.44
CA VAL A 556 -6.16 4.23 21.74
C VAL A 556 -7.64 4.58 21.63
N GLN A 557 -8.04 5.43 20.68
CA GLN A 557 -9.43 5.75 20.38
C GLN A 557 -10.26 4.51 20.02
N ARG A 558 -9.70 3.54 19.29
CA ARG A 558 -10.37 2.27 18.95
C ARG A 558 -10.42 1.32 20.14
N ILE A 559 -9.37 1.30 20.96
CA ILE A 559 -9.34 0.53 22.22
C ILE A 559 -10.45 1.04 23.15
N GLN A 560 -10.52 2.35 23.37
CA GLN A 560 -11.50 2.96 24.27
C GLN A 560 -12.94 2.76 23.77
N LEU A 561 -13.20 2.89 22.47
CA LEU A 561 -14.52 2.61 21.90
C LEU A 561 -14.96 1.16 22.17
N ALA A 562 -14.12 0.17 21.85
CA ALA A 562 -14.46 -1.24 22.09
C ALA A 562 -14.62 -1.55 23.58
N LYS A 563 -13.79 -0.94 24.43
CA LYS A 563 -13.89 -1.05 25.89
C LYS A 563 -15.22 -0.53 26.40
N ILE A 564 -15.61 0.68 25.99
CA ILE A 564 -16.89 1.30 26.38
C ILE A 564 -18.08 0.42 25.95
N GLU A 565 -18.08 -0.12 24.72
CA GLU A 565 -19.16 -1.00 24.27
C GLU A 565 -19.18 -2.34 25.02
N SER A 566 -18.01 -2.96 25.26
CA SER A 566 -17.91 -4.21 26.02
C SER A 566 -18.36 -4.04 27.48
N GLU A 567 -18.02 -2.92 28.11
CA GLU A 567 -18.46 -2.57 29.47
C GLU A 567 -19.98 -2.36 29.56
N LYS A 568 -20.60 -1.72 28.56
CA LYS A 568 -22.06 -1.59 28.47
C LYS A 568 -22.76 -2.95 28.38
N GLU A 569 -22.14 -3.89 27.69
CA GLU A 569 -22.65 -5.26 27.50
C GLU A 569 -22.29 -6.20 28.66
N GLY A 570 -21.45 -5.76 29.61
CA GLY A 570 -21.03 -6.56 30.75
C GLY A 570 -20.15 -7.77 30.37
N ARG A 571 -19.38 -7.67 29.29
CA ARG A 571 -18.51 -8.74 28.78
C ARG A 571 -17.06 -8.26 28.56
N PRO A 572 -16.07 -9.16 28.52
CA PRO A 572 -14.74 -8.80 28.08
C PRO A 572 -14.69 -8.47 26.58
N ILE A 573 -13.65 -7.74 26.19
CA ILE A 573 -13.32 -7.47 24.79
C ILE A 573 -12.83 -8.76 24.13
N ALA A 574 -13.39 -9.11 22.99
CA ALA A 574 -12.99 -10.32 22.24
C ALA A 574 -11.77 -10.08 21.35
N ASP A 575 -11.02 -11.14 21.01
CA ASP A 575 -9.98 -11.05 19.99
C ASP A 575 -10.57 -10.62 18.64
N GLY A 576 -9.89 -9.69 17.96
CA GLY A 576 -10.37 -9.09 16.71
C GLY A 576 -11.45 -8.01 16.86
N GLU A 577 -11.95 -7.71 18.06
CA GLU A 577 -12.88 -6.58 18.27
C GLU A 577 -12.15 -5.23 18.23
N VAL A 578 -10.91 -5.18 18.72
CA VAL A 578 -10.03 -4.03 18.55
C VAL A 578 -9.06 -4.28 17.41
N VAL A 579 -9.33 -3.66 16.26
CA VAL A 579 -8.44 -3.69 15.10
C VAL A 579 -7.81 -2.32 14.90
N THR A 580 -6.49 -2.22 15.09
CA THR A 580 -5.75 -0.97 14.86
C THR A 580 -5.76 -0.58 13.38
N ALA A 581 -5.59 0.70 13.06
CA ALA A 581 -5.62 1.16 11.67
C ALA A 581 -4.51 0.52 10.82
N CYS A 582 -3.30 0.33 11.38
CA CYS A 582 -2.19 -0.32 10.69
C CYS A 582 -2.41 -1.82 10.46
N GLN A 583 -3.11 -2.52 11.37
CA GLN A 583 -3.54 -3.91 11.20
C GLN A 583 -4.64 -4.03 10.14
N ALA A 584 -5.69 -3.21 10.23
CA ALA A 584 -6.86 -3.28 9.34
C ALA A 584 -6.53 -3.10 7.85
N VAL A 585 -5.50 -2.30 7.55
CA VAL A 585 -5.12 -1.99 6.17
C VAL A 585 -4.04 -2.92 5.61
N CYS A 586 -3.37 -3.73 6.45
CA CYS A 586 -2.21 -4.49 6.03
C CYS A 586 -2.65 -5.64 5.11
N PRO A 587 -2.33 -5.60 3.80
CA PRO A 587 -2.86 -6.60 2.86
C PRO A 587 -2.27 -7.99 3.08
N THR A 588 -1.12 -8.08 3.75
CA THR A 588 -0.44 -9.34 4.08
C THR A 588 -0.67 -9.78 5.53
N GLU A 589 -1.51 -9.07 6.28
CA GLU A 589 -1.78 -9.32 7.71
C GLU A 589 -0.50 -9.41 8.58
N ALA A 590 0.55 -8.68 8.19
CA ALA A 590 1.83 -8.71 8.90
C ALA A 590 1.73 -8.14 10.32
N ILE A 591 0.81 -7.22 10.59
CA ILE A 591 0.63 -6.59 11.91
C ILE A 591 -0.56 -7.24 12.61
N VAL A 592 -0.33 -7.82 13.79
CA VAL A 592 -1.37 -8.40 14.64
C VAL A 592 -1.35 -7.71 16.00
N PHE A 593 -2.49 -7.16 16.40
CA PHE A 593 -2.67 -6.49 17.68
C PHE A 593 -3.79 -7.16 18.48
N GLY A 594 -3.67 -7.18 19.80
CA GLY A 594 -4.69 -7.74 20.68
C GLY A 594 -4.25 -7.79 22.15
N ASN A 595 -5.05 -8.48 22.96
CA ASN A 595 -4.77 -8.70 24.38
C ASN A 595 -3.77 -9.86 24.56
N VAL A 596 -2.57 -9.57 25.05
CA VAL A 596 -1.52 -10.57 25.28
C VAL A 596 -1.77 -11.45 26.51
N ASN A 597 -2.65 -11.02 27.43
CA ASN A 597 -3.05 -11.83 28.58
C ASN A 597 -4.06 -12.92 28.20
N ASP A 598 -4.73 -12.82 27.05
CA ASP A 598 -5.58 -13.88 26.54
C ASP A 598 -4.74 -14.88 25.73
N PRO A 599 -4.49 -16.11 26.23
CA PRO A 599 -3.67 -17.10 25.52
C PRO A 599 -4.30 -17.58 24.21
N LYS A 600 -5.61 -17.35 24.03
CA LYS A 600 -6.33 -17.71 22.80
C LYS A 600 -6.22 -16.62 21.73
N SER A 601 -5.78 -15.41 22.08
CA SER A 601 -5.64 -14.33 21.11
C SER A 601 -4.55 -14.65 20.09
N ARG A 602 -4.74 -14.19 18.84
CA ARG A 602 -3.76 -14.37 17.79
C ARG A 602 -2.39 -13.78 18.16
N VAL A 603 -2.37 -12.63 18.85
CA VAL A 603 -1.12 -11.98 19.25
C VAL A 603 -0.34 -12.79 20.30
N ALA A 604 -1.02 -13.37 21.29
CA ALA A 604 -0.37 -14.18 22.32
C ALA A 604 0.27 -15.43 21.71
N GLN A 605 -0.44 -16.09 20.79
CA GLN A 605 0.09 -17.25 20.06
C GLN A 605 1.33 -16.91 19.25
N LEU A 606 1.31 -15.81 18.48
CA LEU A 606 2.47 -15.35 17.72
C LEU A 606 3.66 -15.01 18.62
N LYS A 607 3.42 -14.35 19.75
CA LYS A 607 4.46 -13.99 20.73
C LYS A 607 5.09 -15.20 21.43
N SER A 608 4.34 -16.29 21.59
CA SER A 608 4.85 -17.55 22.15
C SER A 608 5.72 -18.35 21.17
N GLY A 609 5.71 -17.99 19.87
CA GLY A 609 6.45 -18.71 18.84
C GLY A 609 7.97 -18.51 18.91
N LYS A 610 8.74 -19.53 18.50
CA LYS A 610 10.23 -19.53 18.45
C LYS A 610 10.84 -18.41 17.60
N ARG A 611 10.06 -17.76 16.72
CA ARG A 611 10.52 -16.65 15.86
C ARG A 611 10.42 -15.29 16.54
N ASN A 612 9.72 -15.20 17.67
CA ASN A 612 9.39 -13.94 18.31
C ASN A 612 10.60 -13.33 19.02
N TYR A 613 10.88 -12.05 18.76
CA TYR A 613 11.94 -11.32 19.44
C TYR A 613 11.56 -9.85 19.70
N GLY A 614 12.11 -9.29 20.78
CA GLY A 614 12.05 -7.86 21.07
C GLY A 614 13.20 -7.13 20.38
N LEU A 615 12.93 -5.97 19.78
CA LEU A 615 13.96 -5.14 19.17
C LEU A 615 14.73 -4.37 20.26
N LEU A 616 16.07 -4.41 20.22
CA LEU A 616 16.94 -3.81 21.24
C LEU A 616 16.59 -4.28 22.67
N ALA A 617 16.37 -5.59 22.83
CA ALA A 617 15.98 -6.19 24.10
C ALA A 617 17.08 -6.11 25.17
N ASP A 618 18.33 -5.97 24.76
CA ASP A 618 19.52 -5.72 25.58
C ASP A 618 19.37 -4.48 26.48
N LEU A 619 18.58 -3.49 26.05
CA LEU A 619 18.30 -2.28 26.82
C LEU A 619 17.26 -2.47 27.94
N ASN A 620 16.73 -3.68 28.11
CA ASN A 620 15.67 -4.02 29.08
C ASN A 620 14.45 -3.07 29.04
N THR A 621 14.07 -2.60 27.85
CA THR A 621 12.88 -1.73 27.70
C THR A 621 11.56 -2.50 27.76
N GLN A 622 11.60 -3.84 27.70
CA GLN A 622 10.43 -4.73 27.71
C GLN A 622 9.35 -4.28 26.70
N PRO A 623 9.66 -4.31 25.39
CA PRO A 623 8.76 -3.78 24.35
C PRO A 623 7.50 -4.65 24.18
N ARG A 624 6.32 -4.01 24.14
CA ARG A 624 5.04 -4.67 23.86
C ARG A 624 4.78 -4.90 22.38
N THR A 625 5.45 -4.18 21.49
CA THR A 625 5.58 -4.59 20.10
C THR A 625 6.78 -5.53 19.97
N THR A 626 6.56 -6.73 19.46
CA THR A 626 7.63 -7.67 19.11
C THR A 626 7.56 -8.05 17.63
N TYR A 627 8.61 -8.69 17.14
CA TYR A 627 8.75 -9.07 15.73
C TYR A 627 8.90 -10.56 15.59
N LEU A 628 8.38 -11.13 14.50
CA LEU A 628 8.76 -12.47 14.07
C LEU A 628 9.93 -12.35 13.08
N SER A 629 10.99 -13.12 13.32
CA SER A 629 12.16 -13.18 12.43
C SER A 629 11.77 -13.52 11.00
N SER A 630 12.42 -12.88 10.04
CA SER A 630 12.20 -13.06 8.59
C SER A 630 12.72 -14.42 8.15
N LEU A 631 11.90 -15.22 7.48
CA LEU A 631 12.30 -16.52 6.92
C LEU A 631 12.29 -16.46 5.40
N ARG A 632 13.45 -16.75 4.81
CA ARG A 632 13.59 -16.87 3.36
C ARG A 632 13.63 -18.34 2.95
N ASN A 633 13.06 -18.66 1.79
CA ASN A 633 13.09 -20.01 1.25
C ASN A 633 13.93 -20.08 -0.04
N PRO A 634 15.28 -19.92 0.05
CA PRO A 634 16.14 -19.99 -1.11
C PRO A 634 16.15 -21.40 -1.71
N ASN A 635 16.13 -21.49 -3.04
CA ASN A 635 16.34 -22.77 -3.74
C ASN A 635 17.83 -23.18 -3.65
N GLU A 636 18.07 -24.41 -3.23
CA GLU A 636 19.42 -24.99 -3.04
C GLU A 636 20.20 -25.10 -4.36
N GLU A 637 19.52 -25.31 -5.48
CA GLU A 637 20.12 -25.42 -6.83
C GLU A 637 20.66 -24.06 -7.31
N ILE A 638 19.96 -22.98 -6.97
CA ILE A 638 20.33 -21.61 -7.38
C ILE A 638 21.43 -21.03 -6.48
N THR A 639 21.41 -21.38 -5.19
CA THR A 639 22.39 -20.87 -4.21
C THR A 639 23.73 -21.62 -4.23
N GLY A 640 23.86 -22.67 -5.06
CA GLY A 640 25.08 -23.46 -5.19
C GLY A 640 25.42 -24.33 -3.97
N LYS A 641 24.50 -24.48 -3.00
CA LYS A 641 24.68 -25.39 -1.86
C LYS A 641 24.73 -26.86 -2.32
N ALA A 642 23.97 -27.23 -3.34
CA ALA A 642 23.99 -28.58 -3.92
C ALA A 642 25.36 -28.97 -4.53
N GLN A 643 26.09 -28.03 -5.15
CA GLN A 643 27.40 -28.31 -5.76
C GLN A 643 28.54 -28.47 -4.73
N LYS A 644 28.39 -27.91 -3.52
CA LYS A 644 29.41 -28.06 -2.46
C LYS A 644 29.37 -29.42 -1.76
N GLU A 645 28.23 -30.09 -1.74
CA GLU A 645 28.11 -31.42 -1.13
C GLU A 645 28.65 -32.54 -2.06
N ASP A 646 28.52 -32.40 -3.37
CA ASP A 646 29.09 -33.36 -4.33
C ASP A 646 30.61 -33.31 -4.40
N HIS A 647 31.23 -32.12 -4.24
CA HIS A 647 32.69 -31.99 -4.13
C HIS A 647 33.28 -32.45 -2.79
N ALA A 648 32.45 -32.61 -1.74
CA ALA A 648 32.89 -33.19 -0.47
C ALA A 648 32.73 -34.73 -0.44
N ARG A 649 32.01 -35.31 -1.42
CA ARG A 649 31.82 -36.75 -1.59
C ARG A 649 32.70 -37.38 -2.69
N SER A 650 33.32 -36.57 -3.56
CA SER A 650 34.40 -36.97 -4.48
C SER A 650 35.77 -36.78 -3.85
#